data_AF-A0A0C4Y3I5-F1
#
_entry.id   AF-A0A0C4Y3I5-F1
#
_cell.length_a   1.000
_cell.length_b   1.000
_cell.length_c   1.000
_cell.angle_alpha   90.00
_cell.angle_beta   90.00
_cell.angle_gamma   90.00
#
_symmetry.space_group_name_H-M   'P 1'
#
loop_
_entity.id
_entity.type
_entity.pdbx_description
1 polymer ?
#
loop_
_entity_poly.entity_id
_entity_poly.type
_entity_poly.pdbx_seq_one_letter_code
_entity_poly.pdbx_strand_id
1 'polypeptide(L)'
;MLAPSGATVAVLHVAVLPHRGSSSPATLWASAGFRDGDEAGGSMELLEGMEYRYAWERLAPGIGSITADPEEIFQPDTVEGLSGRLRPGLSTGTVRVVLREGPVVLGQQEIEVRSRKLTYLSEYRWMLRDIAERMTELVMDRFAVSDARFEQDDTRDAVTLYQRFTFLRALFESESFQGAIREVLRRPHTAWEVASDIVRPGSGIRADSHVLRQLTKGGQRSAWPGGTIPSVPSRLERRRTEATHDTTPNRFVKFALEHWSQILGDIDLGLAKGQPTPATTRGRREIAAVMTQLEEILHHDLFAEVGKMVRFPADDQVLQKCEGYRDIFKAYVELEFAARLSWHDSSQEYGAGLRDVATLYEYWAFIQLAQVVADLVGQTFDMAPLVQSRKDGLTVGIQSGVETVLKGEVERFGRRMVVELCFNRTYRAGSGRVASWTRPMRPDYSLLIGPAEGESAAFEPIVLHFDAKYRVEFLKEIFGAGDDVEEDAGVQQRPVSLMRGGALRADLLKMHAYRDAIRRTAGAYVLYPGGDGEEESNQYLEYHELLPGLGAFVLRPTDIGSANGAPALRRFISEVFDHVATRLTMHERGRYWLEEAYGEPLSGQSAGLLDTPPPETSVLLGFVKSREHWRWIEQRKAYNVRAEGRSGGVQASADLLHSQLLLLYCPSTQQIALARIVSDAEVISLAGMVAMDYPEPRGEYWCVQLRWLDQIQWLRGFSPSKIEECATSQGLLYGAPARTSWGVIESACRVG
;
A
#
# COMPACT_ATOMS: atom_id res chain seq x y z
N MET A 1 11.84 34.99 -26.67
CA MET A 1 11.83 35.99 -25.57
C MET A 1 10.83 37.06 -25.89
N LEU A 2 9.91 37.33 -24.98
CA LEU A 2 8.89 38.36 -25.14
C LEU A 2 9.26 39.59 -24.28
N ALA A 3 9.18 40.78 -24.87
CA ALA A 3 9.20 42.04 -24.13
C ALA A 3 7.93 42.20 -23.28
N PRO A 4 7.90 43.13 -22.29
CA PRO A 4 6.67 43.48 -21.57
C PRO A 4 5.53 43.93 -22.49
N SER A 5 5.84 44.42 -23.70
CA SER A 5 4.89 44.80 -24.75
C SER A 5 4.34 43.63 -25.57
N GLY A 6 4.81 42.40 -25.32
CA GLY A 6 4.42 41.20 -26.08
C GLY A 6 5.17 40.99 -27.40
N ALA A 7 6.09 41.89 -27.77
CA ALA A 7 6.91 41.74 -28.97
C ALA A 7 8.07 40.76 -28.76
N THR A 8 8.40 39.95 -29.77
CA THR A 8 9.57 39.06 -29.76
C THR A 8 10.86 39.87 -29.90
N VAL A 9 11.72 39.81 -28.87
CA VAL A 9 12.98 40.59 -28.81
C VAL A 9 14.24 39.77 -29.07
N ALA A 10 14.15 38.45 -28.92
CA ALA A 10 15.22 37.49 -29.18
C ALA A 10 14.64 36.08 -29.29
N VAL A 11 15.31 35.22 -30.06
CA VAL A 11 15.00 33.80 -30.21
C VAL A 11 16.09 32.97 -29.54
N LEU A 12 15.70 32.06 -28.64
CA LEU A 12 16.61 31.13 -27.97
C LEU A 12 16.67 29.82 -28.76
N HIS A 13 17.81 29.50 -29.34
CA HIS A 13 18.08 28.20 -29.94
C HIS A 13 18.83 27.33 -28.93
N VAL A 14 18.33 26.10 -28.71
CA VAL A 14 18.99 25.11 -27.86
C VAL A 14 19.20 23.82 -28.66
N ALA A 15 20.41 23.28 -28.58
CA ALA A 15 20.81 22.07 -29.31
C ALA A 15 21.54 21.08 -28.41
N VAL A 16 21.36 19.79 -28.69
CA VAL A 16 22.11 18.70 -28.05
C VAL A 16 23.54 18.67 -28.60
N LEU A 17 24.53 18.35 -27.75
CA LEU A 17 25.94 18.30 -28.15
C LEU A 17 26.24 17.16 -29.16
N PRO A 18 27.10 17.39 -30.17
CA PRO A 18 27.25 16.54 -31.36
C PRO A 18 27.88 15.15 -31.18
N HIS A 19 28.30 14.74 -29.97
CA HIS A 19 28.93 13.43 -29.72
C HIS A 19 27.99 12.35 -29.15
N ARG A 20 26.67 12.51 -29.29
CA ARG A 20 25.71 11.46 -28.90
C ARG A 20 25.26 10.67 -30.12
N GLY A 21 25.88 9.50 -30.31
CA GLY A 21 25.45 8.49 -31.26
C GLY A 21 23.99 8.06 -31.01
N SER A 22 23.34 7.65 -32.09
CA SER A 22 21.98 7.12 -32.16
C SER A 22 21.63 6.14 -31.03
N SER A 23 20.44 6.32 -30.43
CA SER A 23 19.78 5.53 -29.37
C SER A 23 19.98 6.01 -27.92
N SER A 24 19.25 7.07 -27.54
CA SER A 24 18.93 7.43 -26.16
C SER A 24 17.59 8.20 -26.20
N PRO A 25 16.71 8.18 -25.18
CA PRO A 25 15.46 8.94 -25.24
C PRO A 25 15.75 10.43 -25.52
N ALA A 26 14.88 11.08 -26.31
CA ALA A 26 15.10 12.45 -26.79
C ALA A 26 15.34 13.41 -25.61
N THR A 27 16.56 13.87 -25.37
CA THR A 27 16.90 14.68 -24.18
C THR A 27 16.46 16.15 -24.28
N LEU A 28 15.83 16.52 -25.39
CA LEU A 28 15.32 17.86 -25.70
C LEU A 28 13.96 17.65 -26.38
N TRP A 29 12.90 18.19 -25.81
CA TRP A 29 11.56 18.15 -26.41
C TRP A 29 11.08 19.56 -26.75
N ALA A 30 10.36 19.66 -27.86
CA ALA A 30 9.56 20.82 -28.22
C ALA A 30 8.11 20.34 -28.40
N SER A 31 7.14 21.02 -27.80
CA SER A 31 5.72 20.71 -28.03
C SER A 31 5.42 20.73 -29.54
N ALA A 32 4.65 19.76 -30.03
CA ALA A 32 4.34 19.57 -31.46
C ALA A 32 3.62 20.78 -32.09
N GLY A 33 4.39 21.79 -32.47
CA GLY A 33 3.99 22.97 -33.21
C GLY A 33 5.11 23.52 -34.12
N PHE A 34 6.25 22.84 -34.20
CA PHE A 34 7.34 23.21 -35.11
C PHE A 34 7.13 22.57 -36.49
N ARG A 35 6.41 23.29 -37.36
CA ARG A 35 6.73 23.27 -38.79
C ARG A 35 7.53 24.53 -39.07
N ASP A 36 8.59 24.42 -39.87
CA ASP A 36 9.40 25.56 -40.32
C ASP A 36 8.47 26.71 -40.76
N GLY A 37 8.48 27.82 -40.02
CA GLY A 37 7.86 29.07 -40.45
C GLY A 37 6.85 29.77 -39.52
N ASP A 38 6.45 29.24 -38.35
CA ASP A 38 5.50 29.93 -37.45
C ASP A 38 6.17 30.59 -36.23
N GLU A 39 5.91 31.89 -36.02
CA GLU A 39 6.52 32.77 -35.00
C GLU A 39 5.83 32.75 -33.62
N ALA A 40 5.06 31.72 -33.28
CA ALA A 40 4.37 31.64 -31.99
C ALA A 40 5.11 30.70 -31.02
N GLY A 41 5.49 31.22 -29.85
CA GLY A 41 6.32 30.55 -28.84
C GLY A 41 5.76 29.22 -28.34
N GLY A 42 6.45 28.13 -28.67
CA GLY A 42 6.27 26.83 -28.02
C GLY A 42 7.12 26.70 -26.75
N SER A 43 6.64 25.91 -25.78
CA SER A 43 7.41 25.57 -24.58
C SER A 43 8.52 24.57 -24.94
N MET A 44 9.75 24.88 -24.50
CA MET A 44 10.91 24.02 -24.66
C MET A 44 11.11 23.22 -23.37
N GLU A 45 11.30 21.91 -23.49
CA GLU A 45 11.60 21.04 -22.35
C GLU A 45 13.05 20.54 -22.41
N LEU A 46 13.77 20.76 -21.32
CA LEU A 46 15.13 20.29 -21.07
C LEU A 46 15.13 19.21 -20.00
N LEU A 47 16.23 18.45 -19.89
CA LEU A 47 16.40 17.41 -18.87
C LEU A 47 17.43 17.84 -17.82
N GLU A 48 17.11 17.63 -16.54
CA GLU A 48 17.97 17.92 -15.39
C GLU A 48 19.35 17.25 -15.52
N GLY A 49 20.42 17.95 -15.15
CA GLY A 49 21.81 17.44 -15.10
C GLY A 49 22.40 17.12 -16.47
N MET A 50 21.83 17.68 -17.53
CA MET A 50 22.33 17.62 -18.90
C MET A 50 23.03 18.92 -19.29
N GLU A 51 23.77 18.87 -20.39
CA GLU A 51 24.41 20.05 -20.98
C GLU A 51 23.96 20.18 -22.43
N TYR A 52 23.56 21.40 -22.79
CA TYR A 52 23.12 21.78 -24.12
C TYR A 52 23.97 22.97 -24.61
N ARG A 53 23.92 23.23 -25.91
CA ARG A 53 24.44 24.47 -26.50
C ARG A 53 23.28 25.44 -26.67
N TYR A 54 23.43 26.69 -26.24
CA TYR A 54 22.48 27.74 -26.55
C TYR A 54 23.07 28.80 -27.50
N ALA A 55 22.20 29.44 -28.28
CA ALA A 55 22.51 30.62 -29.08
C ALA A 55 21.30 31.57 -29.11
N TRP A 56 21.56 32.87 -29.08
CA TRP A 56 20.55 33.93 -29.22
C TRP A 56 20.55 34.49 -30.64
N GLU A 57 19.38 34.53 -31.28
CA GLU A 57 19.17 35.11 -32.61
C GLU A 57 18.11 36.22 -32.58
N ARG A 58 18.03 37.00 -33.67
CA ARG A 58 17.07 38.11 -33.86
C ARG A 58 17.12 39.21 -32.78
N LEU A 59 18.30 39.46 -32.23
CA LEU A 59 18.57 40.61 -31.37
C LEU A 59 18.59 41.91 -32.18
N ALA A 60 18.11 43.01 -31.60
CA ALA A 60 18.15 44.31 -32.25
C ALA A 60 19.61 44.75 -32.53
N PRO A 61 19.90 45.39 -33.68
CA PRO A 61 21.24 45.85 -34.00
C PRO A 61 21.69 46.93 -33.00
N GLY A 62 22.87 46.73 -32.39
CA GLY A 62 23.47 47.68 -31.43
C GLY A 62 23.41 47.28 -29.95
N ILE A 63 22.85 46.11 -29.61
CA ILE A 63 22.88 45.54 -28.26
C ILE A 63 24.33 45.15 -27.89
N GLY A 64 24.78 45.55 -26.70
CA GLY A 64 26.07 45.22 -26.10
C GLY A 64 26.13 43.81 -25.50
N SER A 65 26.85 43.64 -24.38
CA SER A 65 26.95 42.34 -23.68
C SER A 65 25.61 41.98 -23.02
N ILE A 66 25.11 40.79 -23.32
CA ILE A 66 23.86 40.27 -22.77
C ILE A 66 24.10 39.22 -21.69
N THR A 67 23.20 39.17 -20.71
CA THR A 67 23.18 38.18 -19.62
C THR A 67 21.83 37.49 -19.58
N ALA A 68 21.84 36.17 -19.36
CA ALA A 68 20.64 35.36 -19.26
C ALA A 68 20.55 34.77 -17.83
N ASP A 69 19.51 35.17 -17.10
CA ASP A 69 19.19 34.60 -15.79
C ASP A 69 18.36 33.32 -15.97
N PRO A 70 18.58 32.24 -15.21
CA PRO A 70 19.62 32.10 -14.18
C PRO A 70 21.04 31.88 -14.77
N GLU A 71 22.02 32.67 -14.36
CA GLU A 71 23.42 32.58 -14.84
C GLU A 71 24.08 31.22 -14.55
N GLU A 72 23.62 30.51 -13.51
CA GLU A 72 24.05 29.14 -13.22
C GLU A 72 23.62 28.13 -14.30
N ILE A 73 22.53 28.44 -15.03
CA ILE A 73 22.03 27.65 -16.15
C ILE A 73 22.68 28.11 -17.45
N PHE A 74 22.89 29.41 -17.65
CA PHE A 74 23.46 29.97 -18.87
C PHE A 74 24.92 30.40 -18.68
N GLN A 75 25.83 29.56 -19.17
CA GLN A 75 27.27 29.81 -19.12
C GLN A 75 27.76 30.29 -20.49
N PRO A 76 27.99 31.59 -20.70
CA PRO A 76 28.37 32.12 -22.00
C PRO A 76 29.78 31.66 -22.40
N ASP A 77 29.93 31.25 -23.66
CA ASP A 77 31.23 30.91 -24.25
C ASP A 77 32.01 32.16 -24.68
N THR A 78 31.33 33.30 -24.86
CA THR A 78 31.90 34.57 -25.32
C THR A 78 31.51 35.75 -24.42
N VAL A 79 32.30 36.83 -24.44
CA VAL A 79 32.09 38.03 -23.58
C VAL A 79 30.78 38.76 -23.92
N GLU A 80 30.32 38.61 -25.15
CA GLU A 80 29.07 39.20 -25.65
C GLU A 80 27.83 38.43 -25.16
N GLY A 81 27.97 37.19 -24.67
CA GLY A 81 26.87 36.39 -24.13
C GLY A 81 25.92 35.76 -25.17
N LEU A 82 26.23 35.91 -26.46
CA LEU A 82 25.38 35.50 -27.59
C LEU A 82 25.23 33.97 -27.73
N SER A 83 26.22 33.20 -27.27
CA SER A 83 26.15 31.74 -27.28
C SER A 83 26.93 31.15 -26.12
N GLY A 84 26.61 29.92 -25.73
CA GLY A 84 27.26 29.27 -24.60
C GLY A 84 26.74 27.88 -24.29
N ARG A 85 27.02 27.42 -23.07
CA ARG A 85 26.50 26.18 -22.50
C ARG A 85 25.27 26.46 -21.65
N LEU A 86 24.22 25.69 -21.89
CA LEU A 86 23.03 25.66 -21.08
C LEU A 86 23.10 24.40 -20.21
N ARG A 87 23.26 24.57 -18.90
CA ARG A 87 23.41 23.50 -17.91
C ARG A 87 22.29 23.62 -16.86
N PRO A 88 21.12 22.98 -17.06
CA PRO A 88 20.01 23.08 -16.12
C PRO A 88 20.37 22.65 -14.69
N GLY A 89 21.41 21.84 -14.51
CA GLY A 89 21.85 21.38 -13.20
C GLY A 89 20.72 20.64 -12.49
N LEU A 90 20.40 21.02 -11.26
CA LEU A 90 19.27 20.50 -10.46
C LEU A 90 18.00 21.37 -10.57
N SER A 91 17.95 22.33 -11.49
CA SER A 91 16.88 23.35 -11.56
C SER A 91 15.62 22.82 -12.23
N THR A 92 14.89 21.94 -11.55
CA THR A 92 13.73 21.20 -12.11
C THR A 92 12.41 21.96 -11.97
N GLY A 93 11.49 21.74 -12.91
CA GLY A 93 10.23 22.49 -13.05
C GLY A 93 10.37 23.64 -14.05
N THR A 94 9.42 24.57 -14.03
CA THR A 94 9.44 25.73 -14.91
C THR A 94 10.53 26.72 -14.49
N VAL A 95 11.51 26.93 -15.36
CA VAL A 95 12.57 27.91 -15.20
C VAL A 95 12.22 29.15 -16.01
N ARG A 96 12.04 30.27 -15.31
CA ARG A 96 11.87 31.58 -15.95
C ARG A 96 13.23 32.14 -16.37
N VAL A 97 13.45 32.20 -17.67
CA VAL A 97 14.62 32.80 -18.30
C VAL A 97 14.37 34.29 -18.49
N VAL A 98 15.31 35.13 -18.04
CA VAL A 98 15.26 36.58 -18.23
C VAL A 98 16.51 37.04 -18.96
N LEU A 99 16.34 37.70 -20.10
CA LEU A 99 17.44 38.25 -20.89
C LEU A 99 17.63 39.73 -20.57
N ARG A 100 18.87 40.14 -20.29
CA ARG A 100 19.22 41.49 -19.88
C ARG A 100 20.39 42.06 -20.67
N GLU A 101 20.41 43.38 -20.80
CA GLU A 101 21.59 44.18 -21.18
C GLU A 101 21.90 45.12 -20.01
N GLY A 102 22.94 44.78 -19.23
CA GLY A 102 23.21 45.46 -17.95
C GLY A 102 21.98 45.41 -17.00
N PRO A 103 21.49 46.55 -16.49
CA PRO A 103 20.32 46.57 -15.59
C PRO A 103 18.97 46.42 -16.31
N VAL A 104 18.94 46.52 -17.64
CA VAL A 104 17.70 46.58 -18.43
C VAL A 104 17.26 45.17 -18.81
N VAL A 105 16.00 44.82 -18.51
CA VAL A 105 15.38 43.56 -18.95
C VAL A 105 14.89 43.72 -20.39
N LEU A 106 15.47 42.94 -21.31
CA LEU A 106 15.08 42.91 -22.71
C LEU A 106 13.83 42.08 -22.93
N GLY A 107 13.75 40.91 -22.27
CA GLY A 107 12.57 40.04 -22.35
C GLY A 107 12.69 38.80 -21.48
N GLN A 108 11.62 38.01 -21.45
CA GLN A 108 11.53 36.80 -20.64
C GLN A 108 10.84 35.65 -21.40
N GLN A 109 11.10 34.43 -20.94
CA GLN A 109 10.46 33.21 -21.43
C GLN A 109 10.52 32.13 -20.34
N GLU A 110 9.58 31.22 -20.34
CA GLU A 110 9.63 30.02 -19.50
C GLU A 110 10.14 28.83 -20.32
N ILE A 111 11.07 28.08 -19.72
CA ILE A 111 11.52 26.77 -20.21
C ILE A 111 11.19 25.74 -19.14
N GLU A 112 10.79 24.54 -19.53
CA GLU A 112 10.51 23.46 -18.60
C GLU A 112 11.77 22.62 -18.41
N VAL A 113 12.19 22.37 -17.18
CA VAL A 113 13.29 21.44 -16.89
C VAL A 113 12.75 20.21 -16.20
N ARG A 114 12.68 19.12 -16.96
CA ARG A 114 12.23 17.83 -16.46
C ARG A 114 13.28 17.25 -15.53
N SER A 115 12.89 16.97 -14.30
CA SER A 115 13.74 16.24 -13.38
C SER A 115 13.82 14.77 -13.74
N ARG A 116 15.02 14.21 -13.56
CA ARG A 116 15.19 12.75 -13.50
C ARG A 116 14.78 12.19 -12.14
N LYS A 117 14.65 13.04 -11.12
CA LYS A 117 14.29 12.74 -9.71
C LYS A 117 12.83 13.09 -9.36
N LEU A 118 12.09 13.80 -10.22
CA LEU A 118 10.71 14.21 -9.91
C LEU A 118 9.80 13.01 -9.73
N THR A 119 10.05 11.89 -10.41
CA THR A 119 9.21 10.71 -10.18
C THR A 119 9.36 10.21 -8.75
N TYR A 120 10.59 10.12 -8.25
CA TYR A 120 10.85 9.78 -6.84
C TYR A 120 10.27 10.79 -5.85
N LEU A 121 10.46 12.09 -6.09
CA LEU A 121 9.99 13.14 -5.19
C LEU A 121 8.44 13.22 -5.18
N SER A 122 7.82 13.05 -6.33
CA SER A 122 6.36 12.98 -6.47
C SER A 122 5.82 11.72 -5.79
N GLU A 123 6.43 10.55 -5.99
CA GLU A 123 6.06 9.33 -5.27
C GLU A 123 6.21 9.47 -3.76
N TYR A 124 7.31 10.08 -3.30
CA TYR A 124 7.52 10.41 -1.90
C TYR A 124 6.37 11.28 -1.35
N ARG A 125 6.00 12.33 -2.07
CA ARG A 125 4.88 13.21 -1.71
C ARG A 125 3.54 12.48 -1.72
N TRP A 126 3.29 11.65 -2.73
CA TRP A 126 2.05 10.86 -2.82
C TRP A 126 1.95 9.84 -1.71
N MET A 127 3.05 9.18 -1.33
CA MET A 127 3.08 8.27 -0.18
C MET A 127 2.78 8.99 1.13
N LEU A 128 3.39 10.17 1.36
CA LEU A 128 3.14 10.98 2.55
C LEU A 128 1.69 11.45 2.63
N ARG A 129 1.17 12.03 1.54
CA ARG A 129 -0.24 12.41 1.43
C ARG A 129 -1.12 11.21 1.71
N ASP A 130 -0.80 10.07 1.11
CA ASP A 130 -1.60 8.88 1.30
C ASP A 130 -1.62 8.43 2.76
N ILE A 131 -0.46 8.33 3.40
CA ILE A 131 -0.36 8.02 4.83
C ILE A 131 -1.15 9.02 5.66
N ALA A 132 -0.97 10.32 5.46
CA ALA A 132 -1.68 11.32 6.23
C ALA A 132 -3.19 11.23 6.06
N GLU A 133 -3.69 11.03 4.83
CA GLU A 133 -5.11 10.85 4.56
C GLU A 133 -5.70 9.70 5.40
N ARG A 134 -4.99 8.57 5.53
CA ARG A 134 -5.48 7.40 6.28
C ARG A 134 -5.23 7.51 7.78
N MET A 135 -4.19 8.23 8.19
CA MET A 135 -3.80 8.33 9.60
C MET A 135 -4.43 9.54 10.29
N THR A 136 -5.00 10.50 9.57
CA THR A 136 -5.58 11.74 10.14
C THR A 136 -6.62 11.44 11.23
N GLU A 137 -7.56 10.54 10.97
CA GLU A 137 -8.59 10.17 11.95
C GLU A 137 -7.99 9.46 13.19
N LEU A 138 -7.01 8.58 12.98
CA LEU A 138 -6.35 7.85 14.06
C LEU A 138 -5.46 8.75 14.92
N VAL A 139 -4.82 9.72 14.28
CA VAL A 139 -4.08 10.80 14.95
C VAL A 139 -5.05 11.54 15.85
N MET A 140 -6.18 12.02 15.32
CA MET A 140 -7.22 12.67 16.12
C MET A 140 -7.64 11.80 17.32
N ASP A 141 -8.02 10.55 17.11
CA ASP A 141 -8.50 9.67 18.19
C ASP A 141 -7.42 9.37 19.25
N ARG A 142 -6.14 9.22 18.86
CA ARG A 142 -5.04 8.96 19.80
C ARG A 142 -4.64 10.20 20.61
N PHE A 143 -4.64 11.39 19.99
CA PHE A 143 -4.28 12.64 20.66
C PHE A 143 -5.41 13.19 21.54
N ALA A 144 -6.65 12.73 21.36
CA ALA A 144 -7.77 13.02 22.27
C ALA A 144 -7.51 12.49 23.69
N VAL A 145 -6.79 11.36 23.76
CA VAL A 145 -6.49 10.65 25.00
C VAL A 145 -5.25 11.21 25.70
N SER A 146 -4.40 11.99 25.02
CA SER A 146 -3.19 12.58 25.61
C SER A 146 -3.35 14.08 25.91
N ASP A 147 -3.15 14.44 27.18
CA ASP A 147 -3.15 15.83 27.72
C ASP A 147 -1.89 16.63 27.29
N ALA A 148 -1.44 16.39 26.06
CA ALA A 148 -0.25 16.92 25.42
C ALA A 148 -0.16 18.45 25.47
N ARG A 149 0.93 18.97 26.04
CA ARG A 149 1.29 20.39 25.97
C ARG A 149 2.26 20.60 24.80
N PHE A 150 2.09 21.70 24.07
CA PHE A 150 3.00 22.07 22.98
C PHE A 150 4.39 22.42 23.54
N GLU A 151 5.41 21.64 23.18
CA GLU A 151 6.82 22.01 23.32
C GLU A 151 7.49 21.96 21.94
N GLN A 152 8.22 23.02 21.60
CA GLN A 152 8.98 23.16 20.35
C GLN A 152 10.33 22.42 20.48
N ASP A 153 10.71 21.65 19.46
CA ASP A 153 11.97 20.90 19.41
C ASP A 153 12.99 21.62 18.49
N ASP A 154 14.06 22.13 19.10
CA ASP A 154 15.07 23.03 18.52
C ASP A 154 16.26 22.32 17.84
N THR A 155 16.24 20.99 17.71
CA THR A 155 17.42 20.25 17.22
C THR A 155 17.22 19.76 15.78
N ARG A 156 17.71 20.46 14.74
CA ARG A 156 17.49 20.00 13.33
C ARG A 156 18.68 20.24 12.39
N ASP A 157 19.05 19.20 11.62
CA ASP A 157 20.17 19.14 10.66
C ASP A 157 19.86 19.77 9.28
N ALA A 158 20.85 20.34 8.60
CA ALA A 158 20.72 21.22 7.44
C ALA A 158 20.30 20.54 6.12
N VAL A 159 20.60 19.25 5.92
CA VAL A 159 20.20 18.51 4.70
C VAL A 159 18.70 18.19 4.72
N THR A 160 18.18 17.88 5.91
CA THR A 160 16.76 17.68 6.21
C THR A 160 15.92 18.96 5.99
N LEU A 161 16.53 20.13 6.16
CA LEU A 161 15.86 21.43 6.02
C LEU A 161 15.44 21.74 4.56
N TYR A 162 16.24 21.38 3.55
CA TYR A 162 15.90 21.66 2.14
C TYR A 162 14.78 20.78 1.58
N GLN A 163 14.73 19.50 1.97
CA GLN A 163 13.63 18.62 1.57
C GLN A 163 12.31 19.05 2.21
N ARG A 164 12.34 19.48 3.48
CA ARG A 164 11.19 20.08 4.15
C ARG A 164 10.73 21.36 3.48
N PHE A 165 11.66 22.22 3.06
CA PHE A 165 11.33 23.39 2.26
C PHE A 165 10.62 23.01 0.95
N THR A 166 11.17 22.04 0.21
CA THR A 166 10.58 21.58 -1.06
C THR A 166 9.19 20.97 -0.87
N PHE A 167 8.93 20.35 0.27
CA PHE A 167 7.61 19.85 0.65
C PHE A 167 6.66 20.99 1.01
N LEU A 168 7.07 21.89 1.92
CA LEU A 168 6.29 23.07 2.32
C LEU A 168 5.92 23.91 1.10
N ARG A 169 6.87 24.19 0.21
CA ARG A 169 6.64 24.94 -1.01
C ARG A 169 5.55 24.29 -1.87
N ALA A 170 5.63 22.98 -2.10
CA ALA A 170 4.61 22.26 -2.87
C ALA A 170 3.25 22.23 -2.17
N LEU A 171 3.22 22.13 -0.84
CA LEU A 171 2.00 22.20 -0.06
C LEU A 171 1.33 23.58 -0.22
N PHE A 172 2.09 24.67 -0.08
CA PHE A 172 1.58 26.03 -0.27
C PHE A 172 1.21 26.34 -1.73
N GLU A 173 1.94 25.79 -2.70
CA GLU A 173 1.62 25.92 -4.13
C GLU A 173 0.40 25.07 -4.54
N SER A 174 -0.04 24.13 -3.69
CA SER A 174 -1.17 23.24 -4.02
C SER A 174 -2.50 23.99 -4.02
N GLU A 175 -3.32 23.72 -5.05
CA GLU A 175 -4.66 24.31 -5.14
C GLU A 175 -5.58 23.88 -4.00
N SER A 176 -5.39 22.66 -3.48
CA SER A 176 -6.15 22.13 -2.35
C SER A 176 -5.89 22.95 -1.07
N PHE A 177 -4.62 23.22 -0.75
CA PHE A 177 -4.27 24.02 0.42
C PHE A 177 -4.73 25.48 0.28
N GLN A 178 -4.52 26.08 -0.90
CA GLN A 178 -4.99 27.44 -1.18
C GLN A 178 -6.52 27.54 -1.17
N GLY A 179 -7.22 26.50 -1.63
CA GLY A 179 -8.67 26.36 -1.49
C GLY A 179 -9.10 26.29 -0.03
N ALA A 180 -8.41 25.49 0.78
CA ALA A 180 -8.72 25.31 2.20
C ALA A 180 -8.57 26.60 3.01
N ILE A 181 -7.47 27.34 2.81
CA ILE A 181 -7.25 28.65 3.45
C ILE A 181 -8.35 29.63 3.04
N ARG A 182 -8.69 29.72 1.75
CA ARG A 182 -9.77 30.60 1.28
C ARG A 182 -11.10 30.25 1.90
N GLU A 183 -11.41 28.97 2.09
CA GLU A 183 -12.68 28.56 2.72
C GLU A 183 -12.73 28.96 4.19
N VAL A 184 -11.66 28.76 4.95
CA VAL A 184 -11.56 29.19 6.36
C VAL A 184 -11.68 30.71 6.49
N LEU A 185 -11.01 31.48 5.63
CA LEU A 185 -11.10 32.94 5.65
C LEU A 185 -12.50 33.44 5.24
N ARG A 186 -13.15 32.77 4.28
CA ARG A 186 -14.50 33.12 3.80
C ARG A 186 -15.58 32.78 4.82
N ARG A 187 -15.42 31.68 5.56
CA ARG A 187 -16.41 31.15 6.50
C ARG A 187 -15.74 30.68 7.80
N PRO A 188 -15.19 31.61 8.60
CA PRO A 188 -14.56 31.24 9.85
C PRO A 188 -15.58 30.66 10.82
N HIS A 189 -15.17 29.60 11.52
CA HIS A 189 -15.95 28.98 12.57
C HIS A 189 -16.28 30.04 13.63
N THR A 190 -17.57 30.13 13.96
CA THR A 190 -18.11 31.14 14.86
C THR A 190 -18.74 30.44 16.05
N ALA A 191 -18.23 30.71 17.24
CA ALA A 191 -18.85 30.28 18.49
C ALA A 191 -19.67 31.43 19.09
N TRP A 192 -20.51 31.10 20.06
CA TRP A 192 -21.33 32.07 20.77
C TRP A 192 -20.92 32.06 22.23
N GLU A 193 -20.39 33.19 22.70
CA GLU A 193 -19.99 33.36 24.10
C GLU A 193 -20.96 34.27 24.84
N VAL A 194 -21.14 33.99 26.13
CA VAL A 194 -21.99 34.81 26.98
C VAL A 194 -21.13 35.87 27.65
N ALA A 195 -21.20 37.09 27.14
CA ALA A 195 -20.67 38.27 27.79
C ALA A 195 -21.64 38.71 28.91
N SER A 196 -21.08 39.11 30.06
CA SER A 196 -21.86 39.62 31.19
C SER A 196 -21.49 41.06 31.50
N ASP A 197 -22.43 41.98 31.33
CA ASP A 197 -22.25 43.39 31.68
C ASP A 197 -23.05 43.73 32.94
N ILE A 198 -22.50 44.61 33.78
CA ILE A 198 -23.25 45.18 34.90
C ILE A 198 -23.96 46.45 34.44
N VAL A 199 -25.29 46.43 34.46
CA VAL A 199 -26.14 47.56 34.04
C VAL A 199 -27.04 48.03 35.19
N ARG A 200 -27.58 49.24 35.05
CA ARG A 200 -28.61 49.75 35.97
C ARG A 200 -29.99 49.22 35.54
N PRO A 201 -30.95 49.05 36.46
CA PRO A 201 -32.31 48.59 36.13
C PRO A 201 -33.04 49.41 35.06
N GLY A 202 -32.71 50.68 34.89
CA GLY A 202 -33.31 51.57 33.89
C GLY A 202 -32.74 51.43 32.46
N SER A 203 -31.73 50.59 32.24
CA SER A 203 -31.03 50.48 30.95
C SER A 203 -31.73 49.62 29.89
N GLY A 204 -32.93 49.09 30.18
CA GLY A 204 -33.65 48.17 29.29
C GLY A 204 -33.02 46.78 29.27
N ILE A 205 -33.64 45.81 29.94
CA ILE A 205 -33.13 44.44 30.05
C ILE A 205 -34.25 43.48 29.66
N ARG A 206 -33.94 42.50 28.81
CA ARG A 206 -34.88 41.42 28.49
C ARG A 206 -35.08 40.56 29.74
N ALA A 207 -36.33 40.34 30.15
CA ALA A 207 -36.64 39.48 31.28
C ALA A 207 -36.34 38.02 30.92
N ASP A 208 -35.46 37.38 31.70
CA ASP A 208 -35.18 35.95 31.66
C ASP A 208 -35.09 35.38 33.09
N SER A 209 -34.92 34.06 33.22
CA SER A 209 -34.80 33.41 34.52
C SER A 209 -33.57 33.87 35.33
N HIS A 210 -32.54 34.40 34.67
CA HIS A 210 -31.33 34.91 35.31
C HIS A 210 -31.58 36.29 35.94
N VAL A 211 -32.18 37.22 35.19
CA VAL A 211 -32.58 38.55 35.63
C VAL A 211 -33.64 38.47 36.74
N LEU A 212 -34.64 37.60 36.60
CA LEU A 212 -35.67 37.39 37.62
C LEU A 212 -35.07 36.91 38.96
N ARG A 213 -34.12 35.97 38.91
CA ARG A 213 -33.40 35.52 40.12
C ARG A 213 -32.64 36.67 40.78
N GLN A 214 -32.03 37.56 40.01
CA GLN A 214 -31.31 38.71 40.56
C GLN A 214 -32.23 39.70 41.27
N LEU A 215 -33.48 39.87 40.82
CA LEU A 215 -34.46 40.74 41.51
C LEU A 215 -34.77 40.26 42.94
N THR A 216 -34.71 38.94 43.16
CA THR A 216 -34.97 38.31 44.47
C THR A 216 -33.73 38.18 45.37
N LYS A 217 -32.52 38.36 44.83
CA LYS A 217 -31.27 38.28 45.62
C LYS A 217 -31.15 39.47 46.59
N GLY A 218 -30.61 39.20 47.77
CA GLY A 218 -30.20 40.24 48.72
C GLY A 218 -28.99 41.04 48.20
N GLY A 219 -28.87 42.32 48.57
CA GLY A 219 -27.78 43.19 48.13
C GLY A 219 -28.14 44.67 48.22
N GLN A 220 -27.31 45.54 47.61
CA GLN A 220 -27.60 46.97 47.51
C GLN A 220 -28.80 47.20 46.57
N ARG A 221 -29.84 47.87 47.06
CA ARG A 221 -31.09 48.09 46.33
C ARG A 221 -31.40 49.57 46.22
N SER A 222 -32.03 49.94 45.11
CA SER A 222 -32.59 51.26 44.86
C SER A 222 -34.11 51.18 44.99
N ALA A 223 -34.73 52.18 45.63
CA ALA A 223 -36.17 52.29 45.66
C ALA A 223 -36.74 52.35 44.24
N TRP A 224 -37.91 51.77 44.02
CA TRP A 224 -38.67 51.93 42.77
C TRP A 224 -39.97 52.70 43.07
N PRO A 225 -39.92 54.05 43.13
CA PRO A 225 -41.12 54.85 43.38
C PRO A 225 -42.17 54.59 42.31
N GLY A 226 -43.37 54.19 42.72
CA GLY A 226 -44.48 53.85 41.80
C GLY A 226 -44.39 52.46 41.14
N GLY A 227 -43.38 51.65 41.47
CA GLY A 227 -43.26 50.27 40.98
C GLY A 227 -44.12 49.26 41.76
N THR A 228 -44.35 48.09 41.17
CA THR A 228 -45.08 46.98 41.81
C THR A 228 -44.30 46.27 42.93
N ILE A 229 -43.00 46.57 43.08
CA ILE A 229 -42.12 46.09 44.15
C ILE A 229 -41.40 47.26 44.81
N PRO A 230 -41.12 47.20 46.12
CA PRO A 230 -40.62 48.35 46.89
C PRO A 230 -39.19 48.78 46.49
N SER A 231 -38.39 47.84 45.99
CA SER A 231 -37.02 48.13 45.56
C SER A 231 -36.50 47.10 44.56
N VAL A 232 -35.52 47.50 43.77
CA VAL A 232 -34.79 46.67 42.80
C VAL A 232 -33.29 46.71 43.10
N PRO A 233 -32.50 45.68 42.75
CA PRO A 233 -31.05 45.74 42.85
C PRO A 233 -30.49 46.99 42.14
N SER A 234 -29.51 47.67 42.75
CA SER A 234 -28.90 48.89 42.17
C SER A 234 -28.10 48.59 40.90
N ARG A 235 -27.69 47.33 40.73
CA ARG A 235 -26.90 46.78 39.62
C ARG A 235 -27.47 45.41 39.26
N LEU A 236 -27.61 45.14 37.98
CA LEU A 236 -28.04 43.86 37.42
C LEU A 236 -26.98 43.37 36.42
N GLU A 237 -26.64 42.10 36.50
CA GLU A 237 -25.84 41.40 35.51
C GLU A 237 -26.73 41.06 34.31
N ARG A 238 -26.48 41.72 33.19
CA ARG A 238 -27.10 41.43 31.90
C ARG A 238 -26.18 40.49 31.14
N ARG A 239 -26.71 39.33 30.78
CA ARG A 239 -26.04 38.38 29.89
C ARG A 239 -26.42 38.71 28.44
N ARG A 240 -25.42 38.82 27.58
CA ARG A 240 -25.57 38.95 26.14
C ARG A 240 -24.76 37.87 25.45
N THR A 241 -25.37 37.21 24.49
CA THR A 241 -24.64 36.28 23.63
C THR A 241 -24.02 37.06 22.49
N GLU A 242 -22.71 37.00 22.35
CA GLU A 242 -21.94 37.64 21.29
C GLU A 242 -21.22 36.57 20.47
N ALA A 243 -21.11 36.80 19.17
CA ALA A 243 -20.38 35.91 18.28
C ALA A 243 -18.88 36.14 18.50
N THR A 244 -18.11 35.05 18.61
CA THR A 244 -16.66 35.08 18.68
C THR A 244 -16.06 34.16 17.63
N HIS A 245 -14.98 34.62 17.00
CA HIS A 245 -14.15 33.81 16.14
C HIS A 245 -12.98 33.16 16.90
N ASP A 246 -12.81 33.45 18.19
CA ASP A 246 -11.74 32.89 19.01
C ASP A 246 -12.07 31.44 19.43
N THR A 247 -12.16 30.57 18.44
CA THR A 247 -12.62 29.18 18.58
C THR A 247 -11.43 28.22 18.46
N THR A 248 -11.55 27.05 19.07
CA THR A 248 -10.51 26.01 19.02
C THR A 248 -10.03 25.69 17.59
N PRO A 249 -10.91 25.52 16.58
CA PRO A 249 -10.50 25.31 15.19
C PRO A 249 -9.69 26.48 14.60
N ASN A 250 -10.10 27.72 14.87
CA ASN A 250 -9.40 28.90 14.37
C ASN A 250 -8.03 29.08 15.04
N ARG A 251 -7.95 28.82 16.36
CA ARG A 251 -6.69 28.80 17.10
C ARG A 251 -5.72 27.76 16.55
N PHE A 252 -6.23 26.59 16.14
CA PHE A 252 -5.42 25.56 15.49
C PHE A 252 -4.87 26.02 14.13
N VAL A 253 -5.71 26.60 13.27
CA VAL A 253 -5.25 27.08 11.96
C VAL A 253 -4.15 28.14 12.13
N LYS A 254 -4.34 29.09 13.03
CA LYS A 254 -3.31 30.09 13.38
C LYS A 254 -2.02 29.43 13.83
N PHE A 255 -2.12 28.49 14.77
CA PHE A 255 -0.96 27.74 15.27
C PHE A 255 -0.22 27.00 14.14
N ALA A 256 -0.92 26.31 13.23
CA ALA A 256 -0.30 25.57 12.14
C ALA A 256 0.49 26.51 11.21
N LEU A 257 -0.09 27.66 10.86
CA LEU A 257 0.55 28.69 10.04
C LEU A 257 1.80 29.28 10.74
N GLU A 258 1.70 29.60 12.03
CA GLU A 258 2.83 30.08 12.84
C GLU A 258 3.94 29.01 12.93
N HIS A 259 3.57 27.74 13.08
CA HIS A 259 4.50 26.63 13.13
C HIS A 259 5.27 26.46 11.82
N TRP A 260 4.59 26.53 10.68
CA TRP A 260 5.24 26.46 9.37
C TRP A 260 6.14 27.66 9.08
N SER A 261 5.74 28.86 9.53
CA SER A 261 6.59 30.05 9.45
C SER A 261 7.89 29.88 10.25
N GLN A 262 7.82 29.33 11.46
CA GLN A 262 9.00 29.02 12.26
C GLN A 262 9.93 28.02 11.56
N ILE A 263 9.39 26.93 11.01
CA ILE A 263 10.18 25.95 10.26
C ILE A 263 10.91 26.61 9.10
N LEU A 264 10.24 27.48 8.32
CA LEU A 264 10.87 28.20 7.22
C LEU A 264 11.98 29.14 7.71
N GLY A 265 11.78 29.82 8.85
CA GLY A 265 12.79 30.64 9.50
C GLY A 265 14.02 29.84 9.93
N ASP A 266 13.83 28.65 10.50
CA ASP A 266 14.93 27.76 10.90
C ASP A 266 15.73 27.27 9.67
N ILE A 267 15.03 26.96 8.58
CA ILE A 267 15.64 26.59 7.28
C ILE A 267 16.46 27.77 6.73
N ASP A 268 15.90 28.97 6.71
CA ASP A 268 16.59 30.18 6.23
C ASP A 268 17.85 30.48 7.05
N LEU A 269 17.75 30.38 8.38
CA LEU A 269 18.88 30.54 9.30
C LEU A 269 19.95 29.46 9.04
N GLY A 270 19.55 28.22 8.79
CA GLY A 270 20.46 27.12 8.42
C GLY A 270 21.22 27.41 7.13
N LEU A 271 20.52 27.87 6.09
CA LEU A 271 21.12 28.26 4.81
C LEU A 271 22.02 29.49 4.93
N ALA A 272 21.71 30.42 5.85
CA ALA A 272 22.50 31.62 6.10
C ALA A 272 23.86 31.35 6.77
N LYS A 273 24.03 30.22 7.47
CA LYS A 273 25.29 29.86 8.16
C LYS A 273 26.42 29.42 7.21
N GLY A 274 26.09 29.01 5.98
CA GLY A 274 27.07 28.59 4.96
C GLY A 274 27.59 29.75 4.09
N GLN A 275 28.59 29.48 3.25
CA GLN A 275 28.98 30.46 2.23
C GLN A 275 27.88 30.65 1.17
N PRO A 276 27.60 31.88 0.74
CA PRO A 276 26.56 32.16 -0.25
C PRO A 276 26.97 31.56 -1.61
N THR A 277 26.27 30.49 -1.99
CA THR A 277 26.26 29.92 -3.32
C THR A 277 25.01 30.38 -4.08
N PRO A 278 24.99 30.35 -5.43
CA PRO A 278 23.77 30.63 -6.20
C PRO A 278 22.56 29.78 -5.75
N ALA A 279 22.80 28.50 -5.41
CA ALA A 279 21.76 27.60 -4.91
C ALA A 279 21.19 28.02 -3.54
N THR A 280 22.05 28.39 -2.59
CA THR A 280 21.61 28.89 -1.28
C THR A 280 20.89 30.23 -1.41
N THR A 281 21.34 31.12 -2.31
CA THR A 281 20.69 32.41 -2.54
C THR A 281 19.31 32.25 -3.16
N ARG A 282 19.16 31.33 -4.12
CA ARG A 282 17.86 30.97 -4.69
C ARG A 282 16.94 30.36 -3.63
N GLY A 283 17.41 29.37 -2.89
CA GLY A 283 16.64 28.73 -1.81
C GLY A 283 16.11 29.75 -0.79
N ARG A 284 16.95 30.69 -0.35
CA ARG A 284 16.52 31.77 0.56
C ARG A 284 15.49 32.72 -0.07
N ARG A 285 15.60 33.03 -1.37
CA ARG A 285 14.58 33.83 -2.08
C ARG A 285 13.24 33.11 -2.16
N GLU A 286 13.26 31.82 -2.45
CA GLU A 286 12.03 31.02 -2.51
C GLU A 286 11.40 30.85 -1.11
N ILE A 287 12.21 30.67 -0.07
CA ILE A 287 11.74 30.69 1.33
C ILE A 287 11.09 32.03 1.65
N ALA A 288 11.73 33.15 1.31
CA ALA A 288 11.18 34.48 1.56
C ALA A 288 9.83 34.70 0.84
N ALA A 289 9.65 34.15 -0.36
CA ALA A 289 8.38 34.22 -1.07
C ALA A 289 7.25 33.48 -0.33
N VAL A 290 7.51 32.26 0.16
CA VAL A 290 6.53 31.48 0.94
C VAL A 290 6.27 32.13 2.31
N MET A 291 7.30 32.64 2.98
CA MET A 291 7.14 33.36 4.26
C MET A 291 6.28 34.61 4.08
N THR A 292 6.46 35.36 2.98
CA THR A 292 5.62 36.54 2.69
C THR A 292 4.15 36.15 2.56
N GLN A 293 3.85 35.06 1.83
CA GLN A 293 2.48 34.56 1.71
C GLN A 293 1.88 34.13 3.06
N LEU A 294 2.66 33.44 3.89
CA LEU A 294 2.23 33.05 5.23
C LEU A 294 1.95 34.26 6.13
N GLU A 295 2.82 35.26 6.08
CA GLU A 295 2.64 36.51 6.81
C GLU A 295 1.37 37.22 6.34
N GLU A 296 1.12 37.34 5.04
CA GLU A 296 -0.11 37.93 4.51
C GLU A 296 -1.36 37.23 5.05
N ILE A 297 -1.36 35.90 5.11
CA ILE A 297 -2.46 35.13 5.69
C ILE A 297 -2.61 35.42 7.19
N LEU A 298 -1.51 35.38 7.96
CA LEU A 298 -1.50 35.60 9.41
C LEU A 298 -1.90 37.02 9.81
N HIS A 299 -1.74 38.02 8.93
CA HIS A 299 -2.18 39.40 9.15
C HIS A 299 -3.67 39.62 8.88
N HIS A 300 -4.42 38.61 8.43
CA HIS A 300 -5.87 38.72 8.25
C HIS A 300 -6.58 38.95 9.60
N ASP A 301 -7.62 39.81 9.62
CA ASP A 301 -8.36 40.23 10.83
C ASP A 301 -8.76 39.05 11.74
N LEU A 302 -9.22 37.95 11.12
CA LEU A 302 -9.52 36.69 11.80
C LEU A 302 -8.40 36.26 12.77
N PHE A 303 -7.16 36.20 12.32
CA PHE A 303 -6.05 35.69 13.13
C PHE A 303 -5.49 36.72 14.10
N ALA A 304 -5.78 38.01 13.91
CA ALA A 304 -5.49 39.05 14.88
C ALA A 304 -6.36 38.91 16.14
N GLU A 305 -7.62 38.51 15.97
CA GLU A 305 -8.60 38.33 17.07
C GLU A 305 -8.48 36.98 17.78
N VAL A 306 -7.92 35.96 17.11
CA VAL A 306 -7.80 34.60 17.63
C VAL A 306 -6.61 34.46 18.59
N GLY A 307 -6.86 33.89 19.76
CA GLY A 307 -5.87 33.63 20.79
C GLY A 307 -4.87 32.53 20.45
N LYS A 308 -3.92 32.27 21.36
CA LYS A 308 -2.94 31.18 21.20
C LYS A 308 -3.57 29.82 21.49
N MET A 309 -3.15 28.79 20.77
CA MET A 309 -3.51 27.42 21.09
C MET A 309 -2.75 26.94 22.33
N VAL A 310 -3.49 26.38 23.31
CA VAL A 310 -2.94 25.93 24.59
C VAL A 310 -2.92 24.40 24.69
N ARG A 311 -3.86 23.73 24.03
CA ARG A 311 -4.01 22.27 23.99
C ARG A 311 -4.33 21.81 22.57
N PHE A 312 -3.82 20.65 22.18
CA PHE A 312 -4.12 20.05 20.88
C PHE A 312 -5.60 19.62 20.79
N PRO A 313 -6.34 20.04 19.76
CA PRO A 313 -7.79 19.90 19.68
C PRO A 313 -8.23 18.62 18.96
N ALA A 314 -7.79 17.47 19.48
CA ALA A 314 -8.00 16.18 18.85
C ALA A 314 -9.48 15.76 18.70
N ASP A 315 -10.33 16.12 19.67
CA ASP A 315 -11.78 15.80 19.66
C ASP A 315 -12.65 16.81 18.88
N ASP A 316 -12.04 17.80 18.22
CA ASP A 316 -12.80 18.88 17.60
C ASP A 316 -13.46 18.43 16.29
N GLN A 317 -14.79 18.34 16.31
CA GLN A 317 -15.58 17.89 15.16
C GLN A 317 -15.47 18.81 13.94
N VAL A 318 -15.14 20.09 14.13
CA VAL A 318 -14.97 21.04 13.03
C VAL A 318 -13.69 20.71 12.29
N LEU A 319 -12.59 20.45 13.03
CA LEU A 319 -11.33 20.00 12.42
C LEU A 319 -11.45 18.63 11.74
N GLN A 320 -12.35 17.77 12.20
CA GLN A 320 -12.56 16.45 11.59
C GLN A 320 -13.46 16.49 10.34
N LYS A 321 -14.50 17.33 10.34
CA LYS A 321 -15.60 17.21 9.35
C LYS A 321 -15.80 18.44 8.46
N CYS A 322 -15.37 19.62 8.91
CA CYS A 322 -15.58 20.85 8.14
C CYS A 322 -14.50 20.98 7.06
N GLU A 323 -14.94 21.13 5.81
CA GLU A 323 -14.06 21.40 4.67
C GLU A 323 -13.23 22.68 4.91
N GLY A 324 -11.99 22.71 4.40
CA GLY A 324 -11.02 23.75 4.73
C GLY A 324 -10.30 23.48 6.05
N TYR A 325 -11.02 23.38 7.17
CA TYR A 325 -10.41 23.06 8.47
C TYR A 325 -9.76 21.67 8.48
N ARG A 326 -10.50 20.67 8.00
CA ARG A 326 -10.00 19.30 7.84
C ARG A 326 -8.79 19.24 6.93
N ASP A 327 -8.80 20.02 5.85
CA ASP A 327 -7.74 19.96 4.84
C ASP A 327 -6.45 20.65 5.33
N ILE A 328 -6.58 21.75 6.10
CA ILE A 328 -5.44 22.36 6.82
C ILE A 328 -4.90 21.42 7.89
N PHE A 329 -5.77 20.72 8.61
CA PHE A 329 -5.34 19.73 9.59
C PHE A 329 -4.59 18.57 8.94
N LYS A 330 -5.10 18.04 7.83
CA LYS A 330 -4.41 17.01 7.03
C LYS A 330 -3.02 17.50 6.58
N ALA A 331 -2.95 18.70 6.03
CA ALA A 331 -1.70 19.34 5.63
C ALA A 331 -0.69 19.46 6.79
N TYR A 332 -1.17 19.74 8.01
CA TYR A 332 -0.35 19.74 9.22
C TYR A 332 0.20 18.35 9.53
N VAL A 333 -0.66 17.33 9.53
CA VAL A 333 -0.25 15.93 9.77
C VAL A 333 0.72 15.43 8.70
N GLU A 334 0.49 15.75 7.43
CA GLU A 334 1.40 15.44 6.31
C GLU A 334 2.82 15.95 6.54
N LEU A 335 2.94 17.22 6.95
CA LEU A 335 4.24 17.82 7.23
C LEU A 335 4.92 17.18 8.45
N GLU A 336 4.17 16.90 9.52
CA GLU A 336 4.71 16.25 10.72
C GLU A 336 5.27 14.85 10.39
N PHE A 337 4.59 14.08 9.53
CA PHE A 337 5.11 12.80 9.05
C PHE A 337 6.39 12.99 8.21
N ALA A 338 6.40 13.95 7.28
CA ALA A 338 7.58 14.25 6.46
C ALA A 338 8.80 14.65 7.31
N ALA A 339 8.57 15.41 8.38
CA ALA A 339 9.60 15.86 9.29
C ALA A 339 10.28 14.72 10.07
N ARG A 340 9.58 13.61 10.34
CA ARG A 340 10.14 12.51 11.14
C ARG A 340 10.88 11.45 10.36
N LEU A 341 10.50 11.23 9.09
CA LEU A 341 11.22 10.30 8.22
C LEU A 341 12.65 10.78 7.94
N SER A 342 12.91 12.07 8.09
CA SER A 342 14.22 12.69 7.86
C SER A 342 15.14 12.68 9.11
N TRP A 343 14.88 11.79 10.08
CA TRP A 343 15.61 11.65 11.35
C TRP A 343 16.32 10.30 11.49
N HIS A 344 17.14 9.91 10.53
CA HIS A 344 18.19 8.94 10.81
C HIS A 344 19.57 9.52 10.52
N ASP A 345 20.27 9.81 11.63
CA ASP A 345 21.67 10.23 11.69
C ASP A 345 22.54 9.14 11.07
N SER A 346 22.95 9.35 9.83
CA SER A 346 24.17 8.76 9.31
C SER A 346 25.06 9.90 8.84
N SER A 347 25.91 10.36 9.75
CA SER A 347 27.12 11.09 9.40
C SER A 347 27.81 10.40 8.21
N GLN A 348 27.89 11.14 7.10
CA GLN A 348 28.54 10.84 5.83
C GLN A 348 27.70 10.06 4.78
N GLU A 349 27.65 10.65 3.59
CA GLU A 349 27.21 10.12 2.28
C GLU A 349 25.75 10.34 1.86
N TYR A 350 25.59 10.57 0.55
CA TYR A 350 24.37 10.79 -0.26
C TYR A 350 23.25 9.71 -0.10
N GLY A 351 23.36 8.78 0.85
CA GLY A 351 22.48 7.63 1.05
C GLY A 351 21.43 7.75 2.17
N ALA A 352 21.46 8.80 3.00
CA ALA A 352 20.51 8.97 4.11
C ALA A 352 19.05 9.08 3.61
N GLY A 353 18.78 9.98 2.66
CA GLY A 353 17.42 10.20 2.16
C GLY A 353 16.81 9.01 1.39
N LEU A 354 17.62 8.08 0.86
CA LEU A 354 17.11 6.90 0.14
C LEU A 354 16.62 5.80 1.10
N ARG A 355 17.24 5.69 2.29
CA ARG A 355 16.79 4.78 3.35
C ARG A 355 15.44 5.23 3.90
N ASP A 356 15.28 6.53 4.11
CA ASP A 356 14.06 7.14 4.63
C ASP A 356 12.87 6.90 3.68
N VAL A 357 13.11 6.90 2.37
CA VAL A 357 12.06 6.59 1.39
C VAL A 357 11.76 5.11 1.24
N ALA A 358 12.76 4.24 1.41
CA ALA A 358 12.49 2.80 1.49
C ALA A 358 11.62 2.46 2.72
N THR A 359 11.90 3.08 3.86
CA THR A 359 11.07 2.95 5.06
C THR A 359 9.67 3.55 4.86
N LEU A 360 9.56 4.74 4.26
CA LEU A 360 8.26 5.31 3.91
C LEU A 360 7.45 4.39 2.99
N TYR A 361 8.09 3.82 1.97
CA TYR A 361 7.46 2.91 1.04
C TYR A 361 7.00 1.61 1.71
N GLU A 362 7.80 1.07 2.65
CA GLU A 362 7.39 -0.06 3.47
C GLU A 362 6.07 0.24 4.21
N TYR A 363 6.00 1.37 4.90
CA TYR A 363 4.76 1.75 5.59
C TYR A 363 3.59 1.99 4.66
N TRP A 364 3.81 2.73 3.59
CA TRP A 364 2.78 3.03 2.62
C TRP A 364 2.24 1.72 2.01
N ALA A 365 3.11 0.80 1.60
CA ALA A 365 2.71 -0.50 1.06
C ALA A 365 1.96 -1.35 2.09
N PHE A 366 2.33 -1.30 3.37
CA PHE A 366 1.57 -1.95 4.44
C PHE A 366 0.14 -1.39 4.54
N ILE A 367 -0.04 -0.06 4.51
CA ILE A 367 -1.37 0.56 4.54
C ILE A 367 -2.19 0.14 3.33
N GLN A 368 -1.61 0.14 2.12
CA GLN A 368 -2.32 -0.33 0.92
C GLN A 368 -2.74 -1.81 1.04
N LEU A 369 -1.85 -2.67 1.53
CA LEU A 369 -2.16 -4.09 1.75
C LEU A 369 -3.24 -4.28 2.82
N ALA A 370 -3.19 -3.51 3.92
CA ALA A 370 -4.20 -3.53 4.97
C ALA A 370 -5.58 -3.12 4.44
N GLN A 371 -5.66 -2.11 3.58
CA GLN A 371 -6.91 -1.71 2.92
C GLN A 371 -7.46 -2.83 2.04
N VAL A 372 -6.62 -3.45 1.22
CA VAL A 372 -7.02 -4.58 0.37
C VAL A 372 -7.58 -5.74 1.20
N VAL A 373 -6.90 -6.11 2.29
CA VAL A 373 -7.34 -7.21 3.16
C VAL A 373 -8.62 -6.84 3.91
N ALA A 374 -8.72 -5.62 4.45
CA ALA A 374 -9.91 -5.10 5.12
C ALA A 374 -11.15 -5.18 4.22
N ASP A 375 -11.03 -4.73 2.97
CA ASP A 375 -12.11 -4.77 1.96
C ASP A 375 -12.56 -6.20 1.65
N LEU A 376 -11.62 -7.15 1.54
CA LEU A 376 -11.93 -8.54 1.22
C LEU A 376 -12.57 -9.31 2.39
N VAL A 377 -12.21 -8.93 3.61
CA VAL A 377 -12.77 -9.46 4.86
C VAL A 377 -14.10 -8.78 5.19
N GLY A 378 -14.36 -7.57 4.67
CA GLY A 378 -15.57 -6.80 4.93
C GLY A 378 -15.57 -6.12 6.30
N GLN A 379 -14.40 -5.82 6.85
CA GLN A 379 -14.22 -5.19 8.17
C GLN A 379 -13.17 -4.09 8.07
N THR A 380 -13.35 -2.98 8.79
CA THR A 380 -12.32 -1.96 8.93
C THR A 380 -11.32 -2.38 10.00
N PHE A 381 -10.03 -2.31 9.72
CA PHE A 381 -9.01 -2.60 10.71
C PHE A 381 -8.72 -1.38 11.60
N ASP A 382 -8.53 -1.63 12.89
CA ASP A 382 -7.99 -0.64 13.81
C ASP A 382 -6.49 -0.48 13.57
N MET A 383 -6.14 0.66 12.96
CA MET A 383 -4.78 1.03 12.60
C MET A 383 -4.11 1.86 13.71
N ALA A 384 -4.79 2.12 14.84
CA ALA A 384 -4.23 2.85 15.97
C ALA A 384 -2.94 2.26 16.57
N PRO A 385 -2.66 0.94 16.49
CA PRO A 385 -1.36 0.39 16.91
C PRO A 385 -0.17 0.91 16.09
N LEU A 386 -0.39 1.38 14.86
CA LEU A 386 0.68 1.94 14.01
C LEU A 386 1.12 3.34 14.47
N VAL A 387 0.28 4.01 15.27
CA VAL A 387 0.53 5.37 15.77
C VAL A 387 1.07 5.34 17.19
N GLN A 388 2.27 5.89 17.38
CA GLN A 388 2.80 6.17 18.71
C GLN A 388 2.67 7.66 19.05
N SER A 389 2.10 7.95 20.22
CA SER A 389 2.14 9.28 20.85
C SER A 389 3.38 9.36 21.75
N ARG A 390 4.20 10.41 21.61
CA ARG A 390 5.34 10.67 22.50
C ARG A 390 4.90 11.47 23.74
N LYS A 391 5.77 11.51 24.77
CA LYS A 391 5.57 12.29 26.01
C LYS A 391 5.53 13.81 25.78
N ASP A 392 6.11 14.28 24.67
CA ASP A 392 6.00 15.65 24.15
C ASP A 392 4.64 15.92 23.49
N GLY A 393 3.80 14.88 23.37
CA GLY A 393 2.38 14.98 23.11
C GLY A 393 1.99 15.43 21.70
N LEU A 394 2.94 15.76 20.83
CA LEU A 394 2.62 16.46 19.59
C LEU A 394 3.05 15.78 18.30
N THR A 395 3.79 14.69 18.41
CA THR A 395 4.43 14.13 17.23
C THR A 395 3.89 12.74 16.92
N VAL A 396 3.26 12.62 15.74
CA VAL A 396 2.77 11.34 15.19
C VAL A 396 3.96 10.53 14.72
N GLY A 397 4.18 9.35 15.32
CA GLY A 397 5.28 8.47 14.93
C GLY A 397 4.72 7.19 14.38
N ILE A 398 5.24 6.74 13.23
CA ILE A 398 4.97 5.37 12.78
C ILE A 398 5.94 4.45 13.51
N GLN A 399 5.40 3.45 14.20
CA GLN A 399 6.20 2.59 15.06
C GLN A 399 7.04 1.61 14.22
N SER A 400 8.30 1.97 13.93
CA SER A 400 9.19 1.11 13.15
C SER A 400 9.70 -0.05 13.98
N GLY A 401 9.71 -1.24 13.37
CA GLY A 401 10.27 -2.41 14.00
C GLY A 401 9.44 -2.96 15.17
N VAL A 402 8.19 -2.53 15.35
CA VAL A 402 7.26 -3.16 16.30
C VAL A 402 6.21 -3.97 15.57
N GLU A 403 5.98 -5.16 16.11
CA GLU A 403 5.00 -6.09 15.57
C GLU A 403 3.59 -5.52 15.75
N THR A 404 2.89 -5.32 14.63
CA THR A 404 1.48 -4.95 14.60
C THR A 404 0.70 -6.07 13.94
N VAL A 405 -0.48 -6.42 14.47
CA VAL A 405 -1.34 -7.48 13.94
C VAL A 405 -2.75 -6.94 13.76
N LEU A 406 -3.24 -6.96 12.51
CA LEU A 406 -4.61 -6.64 12.16
C LEU A 406 -5.36 -7.95 11.93
N LYS A 407 -6.52 -8.13 12.56
CA LYS A 407 -7.25 -9.39 12.55
C LYS A 407 -8.68 -9.20 12.05
N GLY A 408 -9.17 -10.15 11.26
CA GLY A 408 -10.57 -10.22 10.87
C GLY A 408 -10.99 -11.65 10.50
N GLU A 409 -12.26 -11.82 10.16
CA GLU A 409 -12.83 -13.12 9.79
C GLU A 409 -13.54 -13.05 8.44
N VAL A 410 -13.33 -14.06 7.62
CA VAL A 410 -13.94 -14.18 6.29
C VAL A 410 -14.52 -15.57 6.10
N GLU A 411 -15.69 -15.65 5.47
CA GLU A 411 -16.29 -16.90 5.02
C GLU A 411 -16.23 -16.99 3.50
N ARG A 412 -15.73 -18.12 2.99
CA ARG A 412 -15.70 -18.48 1.58
C ARG A 412 -16.03 -19.96 1.44
N PHE A 413 -16.86 -20.31 0.46
CA PHE A 413 -17.27 -21.71 0.19
C PHE A 413 -17.69 -22.51 1.45
N GLY A 414 -18.36 -21.86 2.41
CA GLY A 414 -18.81 -22.48 3.66
C GLY A 414 -17.70 -22.83 4.65
N ARG A 415 -16.50 -22.24 4.50
CA ARG A 415 -15.37 -22.35 5.44
C ARG A 415 -15.13 -20.98 6.09
N ARG A 416 -15.16 -20.92 7.41
CA ARG A 416 -14.82 -19.72 8.17
C ARG A 416 -13.33 -19.67 8.47
N MET A 417 -12.69 -18.56 8.11
CA MET A 417 -11.26 -18.36 8.24
C MET A 417 -10.97 -17.09 9.02
N VAL A 418 -10.02 -17.18 9.95
CA VAL A 418 -9.41 -16.04 10.61
C VAL A 418 -8.23 -15.59 9.76
N VAL A 419 -8.16 -14.28 9.48
CA VAL A 419 -7.10 -13.64 8.73
C VAL A 419 -6.35 -12.69 9.65
N GLU A 420 -5.03 -12.85 9.74
CA GLU A 420 -4.15 -11.95 10.50
C GLU A 420 -3.10 -11.35 9.56
N LEU A 421 -3.15 -10.03 9.36
CA LEU A 421 -2.13 -9.29 8.64
C LEU A 421 -1.13 -8.71 9.66
N CYS A 422 0.09 -9.23 9.66
CA CYS A 422 1.16 -8.79 10.53
C CYS A 422 2.14 -7.85 9.81
N PHE A 423 2.50 -6.75 10.47
CA PHE A 423 3.61 -5.89 10.12
C PHE A 423 4.79 -6.20 11.04
N ASN A 424 5.99 -6.35 10.46
CA ASN A 424 7.24 -6.42 11.21
C ASN A 424 7.35 -7.57 12.24
N ARG A 425 6.61 -8.66 12.02
CA ARG A 425 6.60 -9.86 12.88
C ARG A 425 7.91 -10.65 12.79
N THR A 426 8.46 -11.03 13.94
CA THR A 426 9.68 -11.83 14.01
C THR A 426 9.36 -13.30 14.29
N TYR A 427 9.61 -14.16 13.32
CA TYR A 427 9.51 -15.61 13.47
C TYR A 427 10.78 -16.17 14.08
N ARG A 428 10.78 -16.34 15.40
CA ARG A 428 11.92 -16.88 16.14
C ARG A 428 12.16 -18.35 15.81
N ALA A 429 13.41 -18.78 16.01
CA ALA A 429 13.78 -20.19 15.91
C ALA A 429 13.05 -21.01 17.00
N GLY A 430 12.33 -22.07 16.62
CA GLY A 430 11.64 -22.92 17.58
C GLY A 430 10.74 -23.99 16.95
N SER A 431 10.06 -24.76 17.80
CA SER A 431 9.10 -25.81 17.41
C SER A 431 7.66 -25.32 17.25
N GLY A 432 7.42 -24.00 17.33
CA GLY A 432 6.09 -23.44 17.13
C GLY A 432 5.52 -23.77 15.75
N ARG A 433 4.19 -23.91 15.65
CA ARG A 433 3.50 -24.26 14.39
C ARG A 433 3.79 -23.29 13.25
N VAL A 434 3.88 -22.00 13.57
CA VAL A 434 4.31 -20.93 12.66
C VAL A 434 5.54 -20.26 13.27
N ALA A 435 6.70 -20.86 13.03
CA ALA A 435 7.99 -20.41 13.52
C ALA A 435 9.08 -20.68 12.47
N SER A 436 10.23 -20.02 12.61
CA SER A 436 11.39 -20.40 11.83
C SER A 436 11.98 -21.68 12.40
N TRP A 437 12.32 -22.66 11.55
CA TRP A 437 13.01 -23.86 12.02
C TRP A 437 14.54 -23.71 12.06
N THR A 438 15.08 -22.62 11.49
CA THR A 438 16.52 -22.30 11.47
C THR A 438 16.85 -21.08 12.33
N ARG A 439 17.03 -19.91 11.71
CA ARG A 439 17.37 -18.63 12.34
C ARG A 439 16.15 -17.71 12.38
N PRO A 440 16.10 -16.72 13.28
CA PRO A 440 15.03 -15.74 13.29
C PRO A 440 14.86 -15.10 11.91
N MET A 441 13.63 -15.12 11.38
CA MET A 441 13.27 -14.48 10.11
C MET A 441 12.26 -13.37 10.38
N ARG A 442 12.38 -12.27 9.62
CA ARG A 442 11.52 -11.10 9.76
C ARG A 442 11.15 -10.55 8.37
N PRO A 443 10.13 -11.14 7.71
CA PRO A 443 9.48 -10.50 6.57
C PRO A 443 8.87 -9.17 6.99
N ASP A 444 8.75 -8.24 6.04
CA ASP A 444 8.13 -6.94 6.31
C ASP A 444 6.64 -7.14 6.64
N TYR A 445 5.93 -7.94 5.83
CA TYR A 445 4.51 -8.30 6.05
C TYR A 445 4.30 -9.81 6.08
N SER A 446 3.29 -10.26 6.82
CA SER A 446 2.80 -11.63 6.76
C SER A 446 1.29 -11.67 6.80
N LEU A 447 0.67 -12.38 5.87
CA LEU A 447 -0.76 -12.68 5.88
C LEU A 447 -0.95 -14.12 6.35
N LEU A 448 -1.42 -14.31 7.58
CA LEU A 448 -1.75 -15.62 8.12
C LEU A 448 -3.24 -15.89 7.92
N ILE A 449 -3.58 -17.09 7.46
CA ILE A 449 -4.95 -17.54 7.27
C ILE A 449 -5.11 -18.86 8.00
N GLY A 450 -5.97 -18.90 9.01
CA GLY A 450 -6.23 -20.09 9.83
C GLY A 450 -7.72 -20.36 9.99
N PRO A 451 -8.09 -21.52 10.57
CA PRO A 451 -9.49 -21.83 10.86
C PRO A 451 -10.03 -20.88 11.94
N ALA A 452 -11.27 -20.43 11.77
CA ALA A 452 -11.97 -19.71 12.83
C ALA A 452 -12.30 -20.64 14.00
N GLU A 453 -12.53 -20.06 15.19
CA GLU A 453 -12.92 -20.82 16.37
C GLU A 453 -14.27 -21.53 16.11
N GLY A 454 -14.32 -22.83 16.38
CA GLY A 454 -15.50 -23.67 16.12
C GLY A 454 -15.71 -24.06 14.65
N GLU A 455 -14.75 -23.81 13.75
CA GLU A 455 -14.80 -24.31 12.37
C GLU A 455 -14.77 -25.85 12.33
N SER A 456 -15.82 -26.43 11.76
CA SER A 456 -16.04 -27.88 11.68
C SER A 456 -14.97 -28.63 10.89
N ALA A 457 -14.37 -27.99 9.88
CA ALA A 457 -13.30 -28.55 9.08
C ALA A 457 -11.99 -27.75 9.28
N ALA A 458 -11.45 -27.89 10.48
CA ALA A 458 -10.17 -27.31 10.86
C ALA A 458 -9.05 -27.71 9.87
N PHE A 459 -8.13 -26.79 9.64
CA PHE A 459 -6.94 -26.98 8.81
C PHE A 459 -5.75 -26.30 9.45
N GLU A 460 -4.55 -26.71 9.05
CA GLU A 460 -3.34 -26.04 9.50
C GLU A 460 -3.27 -24.62 8.92
N PRO A 461 -2.87 -23.62 9.72
CA PRO A 461 -2.79 -22.25 9.26
C PRO A 461 -1.78 -22.12 8.11
N ILE A 462 -2.06 -21.26 7.16
CA ILE A 462 -1.17 -20.95 6.04
C ILE A 462 -0.60 -19.54 6.20
N VAL A 463 0.61 -19.30 5.70
CA VAL A 463 1.20 -17.96 5.74
C VAL A 463 1.70 -17.54 4.37
N LEU A 464 1.42 -16.30 4.00
CA LEU A 464 2.07 -15.61 2.89
C LEU A 464 2.95 -14.50 3.44
N HIS A 465 4.15 -14.34 2.88
CA HIS A 465 5.07 -13.26 3.26
C HIS A 465 5.21 -12.24 2.16
N PHE A 466 5.43 -10.98 2.56
CA PHE A 466 5.72 -9.91 1.63
C PHE A 466 6.91 -9.10 2.12
N ASP A 467 7.73 -8.61 1.19
CA ASP A 467 8.88 -7.77 1.47
C ASP A 467 8.84 -6.56 0.55
N ALA A 468 8.80 -5.36 1.12
CA ALA A 468 8.76 -4.13 0.35
C ALA A 468 10.18 -3.68 0.00
N LYS A 469 10.36 -3.34 -1.27
CA LYS A 469 11.64 -2.89 -1.81
C LYS A 469 11.43 -1.68 -2.69
N TYR A 470 11.93 -0.54 -2.21
CA TYR A 470 12.01 0.68 -2.98
C TYR A 470 13.43 0.86 -3.51
N ARG A 471 13.61 0.80 -4.83
CA ARG A 471 14.92 0.96 -5.49
C ARG A 471 14.85 2.04 -6.57
N VAL A 472 15.82 2.93 -6.52
CA VAL A 472 16.09 3.93 -7.56
C VAL A 472 17.48 3.62 -8.08
N GLU A 473 17.59 3.07 -9.30
CA GLU A 473 18.88 2.69 -9.88
C GLU A 473 19.45 3.85 -10.70
N PHE A 474 20.70 4.19 -10.39
CA PHE A 474 21.49 5.14 -11.16
C PHE A 474 22.18 4.38 -12.30
N LEU A 475 21.63 4.44 -13.52
CA LEU A 475 22.31 3.90 -14.70
C LEU A 475 23.55 4.75 -15.00
N LYS A 476 24.73 4.24 -14.64
CA LYS A 476 25.95 4.51 -15.41
C LYS A 476 25.86 3.63 -16.66
N GLU A 477 25.73 4.23 -17.84
CA GLU A 477 25.76 3.48 -19.10
C GLU A 477 27.06 2.65 -19.18
N ILE A 478 26.90 1.34 -18.96
CA ILE A 478 27.53 0.22 -19.64
C ILE A 478 29.05 0.38 -19.87
N PHE A 479 29.84 -0.24 -18.98
CA PHE A 479 31.17 -0.72 -19.38
C PHE A 479 30.99 -1.62 -20.60
N GLY A 480 31.57 -1.20 -21.72
CA GLY A 480 31.68 -2.02 -22.91
C GLY A 480 32.30 -3.37 -22.55
N ALA A 481 31.77 -4.43 -23.16
CA ALA A 481 32.47 -5.70 -23.25
C ALA A 481 33.87 -5.46 -23.87
N GLY A 482 34.87 -6.22 -23.41
CA GLY A 482 36.32 -6.10 -23.69
C GLY A 482 36.71 -5.95 -25.16
N ASP A 483 37.92 -5.50 -25.51
CA ASP A 483 39.23 -5.80 -24.93
C ASP A 483 40.18 -4.59 -24.99
N ASP A 484 41.24 -4.66 -24.18
CA ASP A 484 42.58 -4.04 -24.27
C ASP A 484 42.80 -2.81 -25.19
N VAL A 485 43.24 -1.69 -24.59
CA VAL A 485 44.48 -0.91 -24.88
C VAL A 485 44.46 0.40 -24.07
N GLU A 486 45.66 0.82 -23.69
CA GLU A 486 46.14 1.88 -22.78
C GLU A 486 45.58 3.31 -22.95
N GLU A 487 45.67 4.05 -21.83
CA GLU A 487 45.86 5.51 -21.63
C GLU A 487 45.23 6.52 -22.61
N ASP A 488 44.37 7.43 -22.12
CA ASP A 488 44.71 8.86 -21.90
C ASP A 488 43.54 9.64 -21.25
N ALA A 489 43.90 10.76 -20.63
CA ALA A 489 43.16 11.63 -19.74
C ALA A 489 41.89 12.30 -20.31
N GLY A 490 40.87 12.43 -19.46
CA GLY A 490 39.70 13.28 -19.69
C GLY A 490 38.46 12.82 -18.93
N VAL A 491 38.35 13.18 -17.64
CA VAL A 491 37.15 12.91 -16.83
C VAL A 491 35.99 13.79 -17.33
N GLN A 492 35.30 13.34 -18.38
CA GLN A 492 33.99 13.85 -18.76
C GLN A 492 32.93 13.10 -17.94
N GLN A 493 32.24 13.82 -17.05
CA GLN A 493 31.08 13.33 -16.31
C GLN A 493 29.95 13.00 -17.30
N ARG A 494 29.85 11.73 -17.71
CA ARG A 494 28.78 11.21 -18.56
C ARG A 494 27.46 11.11 -17.78
N PRO A 495 26.29 11.32 -18.42
CA PRO A 495 25.01 11.49 -17.74
C PRO A 495 24.54 10.20 -17.08
N VAL A 496 24.13 10.30 -15.81
CA VAL A 496 23.53 9.19 -15.05
C VAL A 496 22.01 9.27 -15.19
N SER A 497 21.38 8.41 -15.99
CA SER A 497 19.91 8.32 -16.02
C SER A 497 19.43 7.62 -14.75
N LEU A 498 18.37 8.14 -14.11
CA LEU A 498 17.69 7.42 -13.04
C LEU A 498 16.64 6.53 -13.69
N MET A 499 16.79 5.22 -13.56
CA MET A 499 15.76 4.27 -13.94
C MET A 499 15.39 3.42 -12.74
N ARG A 500 14.11 3.06 -12.64
CA ARG A 500 13.64 2.15 -11.60
C ARG A 500 14.07 0.72 -11.92
N GLY A 501 14.69 0.07 -10.95
CA GLY A 501 15.05 -1.34 -11.03
C GLY A 501 13.84 -2.23 -10.72
N GLY A 502 13.67 -3.30 -11.50
CA GLY A 502 12.67 -4.34 -11.23
C GLY A 502 13.06 -5.25 -10.06
N ALA A 503 12.25 -6.29 -9.79
CA ALA A 503 12.58 -7.27 -8.75
C ALA A 503 13.89 -8.00 -9.08
N LEU A 504 14.90 -7.89 -8.20
CA LEU A 504 16.18 -8.54 -8.44
C LEU A 504 16.13 -10.02 -8.08
N ARG A 505 17.01 -10.79 -8.71
CA ARG A 505 17.27 -12.19 -8.33
C ARG A 505 17.55 -12.35 -6.83
N ALA A 506 18.28 -11.40 -6.23
CA ALA A 506 18.57 -11.42 -4.80
C ALA A 506 17.31 -11.29 -3.92
N ASP A 507 16.33 -10.49 -4.36
CA ASP A 507 15.06 -10.31 -3.66
C ASP A 507 14.23 -11.60 -3.74
N LEU A 508 14.19 -12.27 -4.90
CA LEU A 508 13.56 -13.58 -5.07
C LEU A 508 14.25 -14.69 -4.26
N LEU A 509 15.58 -14.69 -4.16
CA LEU A 509 16.32 -15.63 -3.30
C LEU A 509 15.96 -15.44 -1.82
N LYS A 510 15.75 -14.19 -1.38
CA LYS A 510 15.23 -13.90 -0.03
C LYS A 510 13.82 -14.47 0.16
N MET A 511 12.97 -14.42 -0.87
CA MET A 511 11.62 -14.98 -0.80
C MET A 511 11.65 -16.51 -0.68
N HIS A 512 12.54 -17.20 -1.41
CA HIS A 512 12.80 -18.63 -1.18
C HIS A 512 13.22 -18.91 0.26
N ALA A 513 14.14 -18.11 0.81
CA ALA A 513 14.59 -18.29 2.19
C ALA A 513 13.44 -18.16 3.19
N TYR A 514 12.53 -17.20 3.02
CA TYR A 514 11.34 -17.10 3.88
C TYR A 514 10.40 -18.29 3.73
N ARG A 515 10.09 -18.68 2.49
CA ARG A 515 9.21 -19.81 2.19
C ARG A 515 9.72 -21.11 2.80
N ASP A 516 11.03 -21.34 2.73
CA ASP A 516 11.61 -22.61 3.15
C ASP A 516 11.97 -22.61 4.65
N ALA A 517 12.32 -21.45 5.25
CA ALA A 517 12.74 -21.38 6.65
C ALA A 517 11.59 -21.22 7.65
N ILE A 518 10.48 -20.59 7.25
CA ILE A 518 9.31 -20.38 8.11
C ILE A 518 8.29 -21.49 7.84
N ARG A 519 7.91 -22.23 8.89
CA ARG A 519 6.95 -23.33 8.75
C ARG A 519 5.59 -22.79 8.29
N ARG A 520 4.91 -23.59 7.45
CA ARG A 520 3.56 -23.33 6.90
C ARG A 520 3.47 -22.15 5.92
N THR A 521 4.59 -21.62 5.49
CA THR A 521 4.61 -20.61 4.43
C THR A 521 4.23 -21.25 3.10
N ALA A 522 3.14 -20.76 2.50
CA ALA A 522 2.66 -21.19 1.20
C ALA A 522 3.14 -20.25 0.07
N GLY A 523 3.56 -19.03 0.39
CA GLY A 523 4.16 -18.16 -0.61
C GLY A 523 4.88 -16.95 -0.04
N ALA A 524 5.76 -16.37 -0.85
CA ALA A 524 6.51 -15.17 -0.49
C ALA A 524 6.70 -14.26 -1.71
N TYR A 525 6.40 -12.97 -1.55
CA TYR A 525 6.33 -12.03 -2.67
C TYR A 525 7.04 -10.72 -2.38
N VAL A 526 7.59 -10.08 -3.40
CA VAL A 526 8.18 -8.74 -3.29
C VAL A 526 7.15 -7.68 -3.66
N LEU A 527 7.03 -6.60 -2.89
CA LEU A 527 6.26 -5.41 -3.27
C LEU A 527 7.23 -4.31 -3.66
N TYR A 528 7.08 -3.74 -4.87
CA TYR A 528 8.01 -2.74 -5.40
C TYR A 528 7.30 -1.77 -6.35
N PRO A 529 7.79 -0.53 -6.53
CA PRO A 529 7.11 0.48 -7.36
C PRO A 529 7.14 0.20 -8.87
N GLY A 530 7.80 -0.87 -9.35
CA GLY A 530 7.93 -1.21 -10.78
C GLY A 530 8.89 -0.31 -11.57
N GLY A 531 9.53 -0.84 -12.61
CA GLY A 531 10.27 -0.05 -13.61
C GLY A 531 9.39 0.94 -14.39
N ASP A 532 10.00 1.92 -15.08
CA ASP A 532 9.27 2.98 -15.84
C ASP A 532 8.35 2.45 -16.96
N GLY A 533 8.44 1.17 -17.32
CA GLY A 533 7.53 0.46 -18.23
C GLY A 533 7.11 -0.93 -17.74
N GLU A 534 7.32 -1.24 -16.46
CA GLU A 534 6.96 -2.52 -15.85
C GLU A 534 5.64 -2.34 -15.08
N GLU A 535 4.54 -2.70 -15.72
CA GLU A 535 3.19 -2.66 -15.13
C GLU A 535 2.72 -4.05 -14.70
N GLU A 536 3.38 -5.11 -15.16
CA GLU A 536 2.98 -6.48 -14.92
C GLU A 536 3.67 -7.08 -13.68
N SER A 537 2.88 -7.75 -12.86
CA SER A 537 3.38 -8.49 -11.69
C SER A 537 3.84 -9.88 -12.12
N ASN A 538 5.07 -10.24 -11.76
CA ASN A 538 5.63 -11.55 -12.09
C ASN A 538 5.34 -12.55 -10.97
N GLN A 539 4.42 -13.47 -11.22
CA GLN A 539 4.09 -14.57 -10.31
C GLN A 539 4.65 -15.88 -10.85
N TYR A 540 5.29 -16.64 -9.98
CA TYR A 540 5.84 -17.95 -10.25
C TYR A 540 5.09 -18.98 -9.39
N LEU A 541 4.27 -19.79 -10.05
CA LEU A 541 3.62 -20.94 -9.44
C LEU A 541 4.63 -22.08 -9.37
N GLU A 542 4.71 -22.77 -8.22
CA GLU A 542 5.57 -23.97 -8.13
C GLU A 542 4.97 -25.15 -8.91
N TYR A 543 3.65 -25.20 -8.97
CA TYR A 543 2.88 -26.20 -9.71
C TYR A 543 1.83 -25.50 -10.60
N HIS A 544 0.65 -26.09 -10.72
CA HIS A 544 -0.46 -25.59 -11.55
C HIS A 544 -1.57 -24.91 -10.72
N GLU A 545 -1.44 -24.93 -9.40
CA GLU A 545 -2.31 -24.21 -8.46
C GLU A 545 -1.65 -22.89 -8.02
N LEU A 546 -2.47 -21.97 -7.52
CA LEU A 546 -2.03 -20.65 -7.04
C LEU A 546 -0.97 -20.74 -5.93
N LEU A 547 -1.11 -21.72 -5.04
CA LEU A 547 -0.17 -22.00 -3.96
C LEU A 547 0.35 -23.44 -4.06
N PRO A 548 1.61 -23.70 -3.68
CA PRO A 548 2.60 -22.71 -3.26
C PRO A 548 3.17 -21.87 -4.42
N GLY A 549 3.60 -20.64 -4.12
CA GLY A 549 4.07 -19.69 -5.13
C GLY A 549 5.02 -18.61 -4.60
N LEU A 550 5.75 -17.98 -5.51
CA LEU A 550 6.68 -16.88 -5.25
C LEU A 550 6.50 -15.80 -6.32
N GLY A 551 6.95 -14.58 -6.09
CA GLY A 551 6.90 -13.58 -7.15
C GLY A 551 7.15 -12.16 -6.69
N ALA A 552 6.72 -11.23 -7.52
CA ALA A 552 6.80 -9.82 -7.25
C ALA A 552 5.55 -9.10 -7.79
N PHE A 553 5.03 -8.18 -7.00
CA PHE A 553 3.89 -7.32 -7.32
C PHE A 553 4.36 -5.89 -7.46
N VAL A 554 4.00 -5.28 -8.60
CA VAL A 554 4.13 -3.84 -8.77
C VAL A 554 3.08 -3.17 -7.88
N LEU A 555 3.51 -2.24 -7.03
CA LEU A 555 2.65 -1.42 -6.18
C LEU A 555 3.22 0.00 -6.12
N ARG A 556 2.63 0.91 -6.89
CA ARG A 556 3.17 2.26 -7.13
C ARG A 556 2.22 3.36 -6.66
N PRO A 557 2.70 4.35 -5.89
CA PRO A 557 1.87 5.50 -5.51
C PRO A 557 1.56 6.38 -6.73
N THR A 558 0.40 7.03 -6.73
CA THR A 558 -0.07 7.87 -7.84
C THR A 558 -0.58 9.21 -7.31
N ASP A 559 -0.72 10.18 -8.20
CA ASP A 559 -1.29 11.49 -7.91
C ASP A 559 -2.78 11.44 -7.52
N ILE A 560 -3.53 10.44 -7.99
CA ILE A 560 -4.95 10.26 -7.66
C ILE A 560 -5.19 9.47 -6.36
N GLY A 561 -4.14 8.98 -5.70
CA GLY A 561 -4.23 8.28 -4.40
C GLY A 561 -4.67 6.82 -4.47
N SER A 562 -5.00 6.31 -5.66
CA SER A 562 -5.17 4.88 -5.93
C SER A 562 -3.85 4.29 -6.41
N ALA A 563 -3.26 3.40 -5.63
CA ALA A 563 -2.00 2.75 -5.99
C ALA A 563 -2.14 1.95 -7.29
N ASN A 564 -1.24 2.17 -8.26
CA ASN A 564 -1.14 1.30 -9.42
C ASN A 564 -0.65 -0.09 -8.95
N GLY A 565 -1.30 -1.15 -9.44
CA GLY A 565 -1.05 -2.53 -9.04
C GLY A 565 -1.89 -3.02 -7.85
N ALA A 566 -2.55 -2.14 -7.09
CA ALA A 566 -3.48 -2.55 -6.04
C ALA A 566 -4.64 -3.44 -6.53
N PRO A 567 -5.24 -3.23 -7.71
CA PRO A 567 -6.27 -4.15 -8.23
C PRO A 567 -5.76 -5.57 -8.47
N ALA A 568 -4.52 -5.72 -8.95
CA ALA A 568 -3.90 -7.02 -9.18
C ALA A 568 -3.61 -7.73 -7.85
N LEU A 569 -3.07 -7.00 -6.87
CA LEU A 569 -2.84 -7.50 -5.51
C LEU A 569 -4.17 -7.92 -4.84
N ARG A 570 -5.23 -7.12 -4.98
CA ARG A 570 -6.57 -7.44 -4.48
C ARG A 570 -7.14 -8.71 -5.09
N ARG A 571 -7.02 -8.85 -6.41
CA ARG A 571 -7.45 -10.06 -7.11
C ARG A 571 -6.69 -11.29 -6.60
N PHE A 572 -5.36 -11.18 -6.49
CA PHE A 572 -4.52 -12.26 -5.98
C PHE A 572 -4.92 -12.68 -4.56
N ILE A 573 -5.08 -11.75 -3.62
CA ILE A 573 -5.47 -12.07 -2.23
C ILE A 573 -6.88 -12.69 -2.18
N SER A 574 -7.81 -12.23 -3.02
CA SER A 574 -9.14 -12.86 -3.13
C SER A 574 -9.03 -14.30 -3.62
N GLU A 575 -8.25 -14.56 -4.67
CA GLU A 575 -8.01 -15.90 -5.21
C GLU A 575 -7.29 -16.81 -4.19
N VAL A 576 -6.41 -16.25 -3.34
CA VAL A 576 -5.81 -16.97 -2.21
C VAL A 576 -6.88 -17.38 -1.19
N PHE A 577 -7.80 -16.49 -0.81
CA PHE A 577 -8.87 -16.85 0.12
C PHE A 577 -9.76 -17.96 -0.45
N ASP A 578 -10.10 -17.88 -1.73
CA ASP A 578 -10.87 -18.92 -2.43
C ASP A 578 -10.09 -20.25 -2.47
N HIS A 579 -8.79 -20.20 -2.77
CA HIS A 579 -7.92 -21.37 -2.81
C HIS A 579 -7.81 -22.05 -1.43
N VAL A 580 -7.63 -21.28 -0.34
CA VAL A 580 -7.52 -21.82 1.04
C VAL A 580 -8.87 -22.33 1.56
N ALA A 581 -9.97 -21.70 1.16
CA ALA A 581 -11.31 -22.16 1.50
C ALA A 581 -11.67 -23.48 0.80
N THR A 582 -11.10 -23.73 -0.38
CA THR A 582 -11.40 -24.90 -1.20
C THR A 582 -10.69 -26.16 -0.69
N ARG A 583 -11.49 -27.08 -0.15
CA ARG A 583 -11.03 -28.39 0.38
C ARG A 583 -10.51 -29.37 -0.66
N LEU A 584 -10.62 -29.02 -1.94
CA LEU A 584 -10.28 -29.88 -3.08
C LEU A 584 -8.90 -29.60 -3.66
N THR A 585 -8.17 -28.60 -3.14
CA THR A 585 -6.86 -28.23 -3.68
C THR A 585 -5.81 -29.31 -3.41
N MET A 586 -4.90 -29.52 -4.37
CA MET A 586 -3.71 -30.34 -4.17
C MET A 586 -2.82 -29.80 -3.08
N HIS A 587 -2.76 -28.48 -2.95
CA HIS A 587 -2.05 -27.82 -1.86
C HIS A 587 -2.60 -28.23 -0.48
N GLU A 588 -3.92 -28.21 -0.25
CA GLU A 588 -4.51 -28.67 1.01
C GLU A 588 -4.27 -30.17 1.25
N ARG A 589 -4.44 -31.01 0.22
CA ARG A 589 -4.14 -32.45 0.31
C ARG A 589 -2.68 -32.72 0.67
N GLY A 590 -1.74 -32.03 0.01
CA GLY A 590 -0.31 -32.20 0.26
C GLY A 590 0.06 -31.81 1.69
N ARG A 591 -0.50 -30.71 2.19
CA ARG A 591 -0.31 -30.26 3.58
C ARG A 591 -0.87 -31.21 4.61
N TYR A 592 -2.05 -31.78 4.35
CA TYR A 592 -2.64 -32.81 5.21
C TYR A 592 -1.68 -33.99 5.38
N TRP A 593 -1.13 -34.53 4.27
CA TRP A 593 -0.21 -35.66 4.34
C TRP A 593 1.14 -35.32 4.95
N LEU A 594 1.65 -34.10 4.75
CA LEU A 594 2.85 -33.63 5.43
C LEU A 594 2.64 -33.56 6.95
N GLU A 595 1.44 -33.17 7.39
CA GLU A 595 1.12 -33.14 8.81
C GLU A 595 0.94 -34.53 9.40
N GLU A 596 0.25 -35.43 8.71
CA GLU A 596 0.14 -36.83 9.13
C GLU A 596 1.53 -37.50 9.23
N ALA A 597 2.48 -37.12 8.37
CA ALA A 597 3.81 -37.71 8.35
C ALA A 597 4.78 -37.11 9.39
N TYR A 598 4.69 -35.81 9.67
CA TYR A 598 5.70 -35.06 10.44
C TYR A 598 5.16 -34.20 11.59
N GLY A 599 3.84 -34.16 11.78
CA GLY A 599 3.19 -33.45 12.87
C GLY A 599 3.59 -34.01 14.24
N GLU A 600 3.54 -33.19 15.28
CA GLU A 600 3.75 -33.70 16.63
C GLU A 600 2.55 -34.60 17.01
N PRO A 601 2.79 -35.85 17.47
CA PRO A 601 1.70 -36.69 17.94
C PRO A 601 1.03 -35.97 19.11
N LEU A 602 -0.27 -35.70 18.98
CA LEU A 602 -1.09 -35.21 20.09
C LEU A 602 -0.80 -36.10 21.31
N SER A 603 -0.27 -35.50 22.36
CA SER A 603 0.13 -36.18 23.59
C SER A 603 -1.02 -37.06 24.08
N GLY A 604 -0.89 -38.38 23.88
CA GLY A 604 -1.92 -39.36 24.23
C GLY A 604 -2.09 -40.53 23.25
N GLN A 605 -1.62 -40.42 22.01
CA GLN A 605 -1.63 -41.55 21.08
C GLN A 605 -0.23 -42.14 20.96
N SER A 606 0.01 -43.19 21.74
CA SER A 606 1.09 -44.13 21.53
C SER A 606 1.12 -44.55 20.05
N ALA A 607 2.28 -44.42 19.42
CA ALA A 607 2.60 -44.98 18.11
C ALA A 607 2.49 -46.53 18.13
N GLY A 608 1.26 -47.02 18.15
CA GLY A 608 0.90 -48.42 18.08
C GLY A 608 -0.03 -48.60 16.90
N LEU A 609 0.47 -49.29 15.86
CA LEU A 609 -0.29 -49.77 14.71
C LEU A 609 -0.86 -48.65 13.79
N LEU A 610 -0.84 -48.89 12.48
CA LEU A 610 -1.61 -48.10 11.52
C LEU A 610 -3.10 -48.28 11.83
N ASP A 611 -3.64 -47.39 12.65
CA ASP A 611 -5.07 -47.29 12.90
C ASP A 611 -5.79 -47.12 11.55
N THR A 612 -6.93 -47.80 11.45
CA THR A 612 -7.81 -47.84 10.28
C THR A 612 -8.05 -46.45 9.66
N PRO A 613 -8.36 -46.36 8.34
CA PRO A 613 -8.69 -45.08 7.71
C PRO A 613 -9.71 -44.31 8.57
N PRO A 614 -9.54 -42.99 8.75
CA PRO A 614 -10.50 -42.18 9.50
C PRO A 614 -11.93 -42.42 9.03
N PRO A 615 -12.94 -42.45 9.92
CA PRO A 615 -14.33 -42.76 9.56
C PRO A 615 -14.88 -41.92 8.39
N GLU A 616 -14.43 -40.68 8.24
CA GLU A 616 -14.88 -39.75 7.19
C GLU A 616 -14.21 -39.95 5.83
N THR A 617 -13.21 -40.84 5.73
CA THR A 617 -12.44 -41.07 4.49
C THR A 617 -13.37 -41.48 3.36
N SER A 618 -13.34 -40.78 2.22
CA SER A 618 -14.17 -41.12 1.06
C SER A 618 -13.71 -42.40 0.38
N VAL A 619 -14.65 -43.33 0.22
CA VAL A 619 -14.44 -44.64 -0.40
C VAL A 619 -15.40 -44.81 -1.57
N LEU A 620 -14.83 -45.11 -2.73
CA LEU A 620 -15.58 -45.60 -3.89
C LEU A 620 -15.78 -47.11 -3.70
N LEU A 621 -17.04 -47.56 -3.70
CA LEU A 621 -17.40 -48.96 -3.74
C LEU A 621 -17.36 -49.43 -5.20
N GLY A 622 -16.28 -50.15 -5.53
CA GLY A 622 -16.02 -50.60 -6.88
C GLY A 622 -16.61 -51.99 -7.14
N PHE A 623 -17.78 -52.04 -7.78
CA PHE A 623 -18.38 -53.31 -8.21
C PHE A 623 -17.56 -53.97 -9.32
N VAL A 624 -17.25 -55.25 -9.16
CA VAL A 624 -16.56 -56.06 -10.17
C VAL A 624 -17.49 -57.15 -10.70
N LYS A 625 -17.90 -57.00 -11.97
CA LYS A 625 -18.88 -57.87 -12.64
C LYS A 625 -18.47 -59.35 -12.82
N SER A 626 -17.18 -59.65 -12.99
CA SER A 626 -16.71 -61.00 -13.32
C SER A 626 -15.23 -61.19 -12.99
N ARG A 627 -14.78 -62.45 -13.01
CA ARG A 627 -13.36 -62.81 -12.83
C ARG A 627 -12.45 -62.21 -13.91
N GLU A 628 -12.95 -62.05 -15.12
CA GLU A 628 -12.21 -61.40 -16.21
C GLU A 628 -12.04 -59.90 -15.95
N HIS A 629 -13.08 -59.24 -15.44
CA HIS A 629 -12.99 -57.84 -15.04
C HIS A 629 -11.99 -57.64 -13.89
N TRP A 630 -12.00 -58.55 -12.90
CA TRP A 630 -11.02 -58.52 -11.81
C TRP A 630 -9.58 -58.63 -12.32
N ARG A 631 -9.30 -59.59 -13.22
CA ARG A 631 -7.98 -59.76 -13.84
C ARG A 631 -7.54 -58.53 -14.63
N TRP A 632 -8.49 -57.90 -15.34
CA TRP A 632 -8.21 -56.67 -16.07
C TRP A 632 -7.77 -55.54 -15.11
N ILE A 633 -8.47 -55.38 -13.97
CA ILE A 633 -8.11 -54.39 -12.94
C ILE A 633 -6.71 -54.68 -12.37
N GLU A 634 -6.39 -55.95 -12.08
CA GLU A 634 -5.07 -56.36 -11.58
C GLU A 634 -3.94 -56.08 -12.58
N GLN A 635 -4.16 -56.39 -13.86
CA GLN A 635 -3.16 -56.25 -14.92
C GLN A 635 -2.94 -54.79 -15.32
N ARG A 636 -4.03 -54.05 -15.53
CA ARG A 636 -3.97 -52.65 -15.97
C ARG A 636 -3.79 -51.67 -14.82
N LYS A 637 -3.95 -52.13 -13.57
CA LYS A 637 -3.96 -51.29 -12.36
C LYS A 637 -4.91 -50.11 -12.50
N ALA A 638 -6.06 -50.34 -13.12
CA ALA A 638 -7.03 -49.32 -13.42
C ALA A 638 -8.43 -49.80 -13.04
N TYR A 639 -9.29 -48.87 -12.60
CA TYR A 639 -10.71 -49.13 -12.37
C TYR A 639 -11.55 -48.22 -13.25
N ASN A 640 -12.69 -48.75 -13.73
CA ASN A 640 -13.56 -48.04 -14.64
C ASN A 640 -14.98 -47.89 -14.11
N VAL A 641 -15.58 -46.75 -14.44
CA VAL A 641 -16.96 -46.40 -14.14
C VAL A 641 -17.65 -46.00 -15.45
N ARG A 642 -18.93 -46.34 -15.64
CA ARG A 642 -19.63 -46.02 -16.90
C ARG A 642 -19.76 -44.49 -17.03
N ALA A 643 -19.49 -43.93 -18.21
CA ALA A 643 -19.80 -42.53 -18.50
C ALA A 643 -21.32 -42.30 -18.60
N GLU A 644 -21.74 -41.02 -18.56
CA GLU A 644 -23.13 -40.59 -18.66
C GLU A 644 -23.86 -41.13 -19.92
N GLY A 645 -25.20 -41.21 -19.86
CA GLY A 645 -26.04 -41.67 -20.98
C GLY A 645 -26.36 -43.15 -20.96
N ARG A 646 -25.97 -43.87 -19.90
CA ARG A 646 -26.22 -45.30 -19.69
C ARG A 646 -26.73 -45.56 -18.28
N SER A 647 -27.42 -46.68 -18.08
CA SER A 647 -27.83 -47.12 -16.75
C SER A 647 -26.60 -47.31 -15.84
N GLY A 648 -26.59 -46.59 -14.70
CA GLY A 648 -25.43 -46.51 -13.79
C GLY A 648 -24.26 -45.68 -14.32
N GLY A 649 -24.49 -44.83 -15.32
CA GLY A 649 -23.51 -43.90 -15.88
C GLY A 649 -23.31 -42.67 -15.00
N VAL A 650 -22.09 -42.13 -15.02
CA VAL A 650 -21.63 -41.09 -14.10
C VAL A 650 -21.17 -39.86 -14.89
N GLN A 651 -21.60 -38.67 -14.45
CA GLN A 651 -21.19 -37.39 -15.00
C GLN A 651 -19.75 -37.05 -14.59
N ALA A 652 -19.07 -36.22 -15.39
CA ALA A 652 -17.69 -35.80 -15.10
C ALA A 652 -17.52 -35.13 -13.73
N SER A 653 -18.56 -34.43 -13.26
CA SER A 653 -18.59 -33.70 -11.99
C SER A 653 -19.01 -34.54 -10.79
N ALA A 654 -19.20 -35.86 -10.94
CA ALA A 654 -19.71 -36.67 -9.85
C ALA A 654 -18.67 -36.87 -8.76
N ASP A 655 -19.04 -36.55 -7.51
CA ASP A 655 -18.21 -36.66 -6.31
C ASP A 655 -17.51 -38.02 -6.13
N LEU A 656 -18.10 -39.09 -6.66
CA LEU A 656 -17.54 -40.45 -6.59
C LEU A 656 -16.21 -40.58 -7.32
N LEU A 657 -15.98 -39.81 -8.39
CA LEU A 657 -14.74 -39.81 -9.16
C LEU A 657 -13.58 -39.15 -8.38
N HIS A 658 -13.88 -38.42 -7.31
CA HIS A 658 -12.92 -37.77 -6.42
C HIS A 658 -12.64 -38.57 -5.13
N SER A 659 -13.04 -39.84 -5.08
CA SER A 659 -12.80 -40.71 -3.91
C SER A 659 -11.31 -41.01 -3.72
N GLN A 660 -10.85 -41.06 -2.47
CA GLN A 660 -9.44 -41.32 -2.17
C GLN A 660 -9.10 -42.81 -2.17
N LEU A 661 -10.03 -43.62 -1.66
CA LEU A 661 -9.92 -45.07 -1.61
C LEU A 661 -10.93 -45.73 -2.54
N LEU A 662 -10.56 -46.90 -3.05
CA LEU A 662 -11.39 -47.79 -3.82
C LEU A 662 -11.47 -49.13 -3.08
N LEU A 663 -12.66 -49.50 -2.64
CA LEU A 663 -12.95 -50.82 -2.11
C LEU A 663 -13.62 -51.66 -3.20
N LEU A 664 -12.83 -52.54 -3.81
CA LEU A 664 -13.31 -53.48 -4.82
C LEU A 664 -14.02 -54.65 -4.16
N TYR A 665 -15.15 -55.05 -4.72
CA TYR A 665 -15.87 -56.24 -4.30
C TYR A 665 -16.45 -56.99 -5.50
N CYS A 666 -16.34 -58.31 -5.46
CA CYS A 666 -16.86 -59.19 -6.49
C CYS A 666 -17.75 -60.27 -5.85
N PRO A 667 -19.09 -60.13 -5.90
CA PRO A 667 -20.00 -61.12 -5.33
C PRO A 667 -19.85 -62.52 -5.94
N SER A 668 -19.51 -62.61 -7.23
CA SER A 668 -19.40 -63.90 -7.94
C SER A 668 -18.15 -64.70 -7.58
N THR A 669 -17.03 -64.04 -7.26
CA THR A 669 -15.77 -64.71 -6.86
C THR A 669 -15.50 -64.65 -5.36
N GLN A 670 -16.37 -63.98 -4.60
CA GLN A 670 -16.21 -63.71 -3.17
C GLN A 670 -14.90 -62.97 -2.82
N GLN A 671 -14.44 -62.10 -3.73
CA GLN A 671 -13.19 -61.35 -3.56
C GLN A 671 -13.44 -59.91 -3.13
N ILE A 672 -12.56 -59.41 -2.26
CA ILE A 672 -12.47 -58.00 -1.87
C ILE A 672 -11.02 -57.55 -1.98
N ALA A 673 -10.81 -56.29 -2.35
CA ALA A 673 -9.49 -55.68 -2.35
C ALA A 673 -9.59 -54.18 -2.12
N LEU A 674 -8.56 -53.61 -1.52
CA LEU A 674 -8.46 -52.18 -1.24
C LEU A 674 -7.34 -51.57 -2.06
N ALA A 675 -7.63 -50.46 -2.71
CA ALA A 675 -6.67 -49.68 -3.46
C ALA A 675 -6.81 -48.19 -3.15
N ARG A 676 -5.72 -47.45 -3.35
CA ARG A 676 -5.72 -45.99 -3.41
C ARG A 676 -5.84 -45.54 -4.85
N ILE A 677 -6.71 -44.58 -5.12
CA ILE A 677 -6.81 -43.93 -6.42
C ILE A 677 -5.66 -42.91 -6.53
N VAL A 678 -4.87 -43.00 -7.61
CA VAL A 678 -3.62 -42.22 -7.79
C VAL A 678 -3.59 -41.39 -9.08
N SER A 679 -4.71 -41.32 -9.79
CA SER A 679 -4.90 -40.40 -10.92
C SER A 679 -6.27 -39.76 -10.85
N ASP A 680 -6.45 -38.68 -11.60
CA ASP A 680 -7.78 -38.18 -11.94
C ASP A 680 -8.50 -39.17 -12.88
N ALA A 681 -9.81 -39.00 -13.01
CA ALA A 681 -10.65 -39.81 -13.89
C ALA A 681 -10.56 -39.32 -15.33
N GLU A 682 -10.17 -40.20 -16.25
CA GLU A 682 -10.06 -39.90 -17.67
C GLU A 682 -11.18 -40.61 -18.46
N VAL A 683 -11.76 -39.94 -19.46
CA VAL A 683 -12.71 -40.59 -20.38
C VAL A 683 -11.94 -41.47 -21.35
N ILE A 684 -12.22 -42.77 -21.32
CA ILE A 684 -11.73 -43.75 -22.29
C ILE A 684 -12.90 -44.17 -23.18
N SER A 685 -12.71 -43.96 -24.48
CA SER A 685 -13.68 -44.33 -25.51
C SER A 685 -13.84 -45.84 -25.64
N LEU A 686 -14.91 -46.30 -26.32
CA LEU A 686 -15.12 -47.72 -26.60
C LEU A 686 -13.89 -48.36 -27.26
N ALA A 687 -13.30 -47.69 -28.25
CA ALA A 687 -12.10 -48.16 -28.94
C ALA A 687 -10.89 -48.22 -28.00
N GLY A 688 -10.74 -47.25 -27.11
CA GLY A 688 -9.69 -47.25 -26.09
C GLY A 688 -9.84 -48.41 -25.11
N MET A 689 -11.07 -48.72 -24.67
CA MET A 689 -11.33 -49.86 -23.79
C MET A 689 -11.04 -51.20 -24.47
N VAL A 690 -11.36 -51.34 -25.76
CA VAL A 690 -10.98 -52.53 -26.56
C VAL A 690 -9.46 -52.65 -26.65
N ALA A 691 -8.75 -51.54 -26.90
CA ALA A 691 -7.28 -51.53 -26.94
C ALA A 691 -6.62 -51.83 -25.58
N MET A 692 -7.35 -51.59 -24.49
CA MET A 692 -6.94 -51.97 -23.13
C MET A 692 -7.30 -53.41 -22.77
N ASP A 693 -7.83 -54.22 -23.68
CA ASP A 693 -8.33 -55.60 -23.45
C ASP A 693 -9.42 -55.68 -22.37
N TYR A 694 -10.24 -54.64 -22.24
CA TYR A 694 -11.34 -54.66 -21.27
C TYR A 694 -12.42 -55.68 -21.68
N PRO A 695 -12.94 -56.51 -20.75
CA PRO A 695 -13.92 -57.55 -21.10
C PRO A 695 -15.29 -56.93 -21.45
N GLU A 696 -15.77 -57.18 -22.66
CA GLU A 696 -17.04 -56.67 -23.20
C GLU A 696 -17.27 -55.15 -22.95
N PRO A 697 -16.48 -54.27 -23.58
CA PRO A 697 -16.70 -52.84 -23.47
C PRO A 697 -17.99 -52.49 -24.21
N ARG A 698 -18.76 -51.59 -23.61
CA ARG A 698 -20.00 -51.04 -24.17
C ARG A 698 -19.95 -49.56 -23.85
N GLY A 699 -19.93 -48.67 -24.83
CA GLY A 699 -19.83 -47.21 -24.63
C GLY A 699 -18.53 -46.72 -23.97
N GLU A 700 -18.56 -45.48 -23.48
CA GLU A 700 -17.44 -44.80 -22.83
C GLU A 700 -17.40 -45.05 -21.31
N TYR A 701 -16.20 -44.91 -20.75
CA TYR A 701 -15.93 -45.13 -19.34
C TYR A 701 -15.01 -44.03 -18.78
N TRP A 702 -15.23 -43.67 -17.53
CA TRP A 702 -14.25 -42.99 -16.70
C TRP A 702 -13.28 -44.01 -16.13
N CYS A 703 -11.98 -43.85 -16.35
CA CYS A 703 -10.95 -44.74 -15.82
C CYS A 703 -10.04 -43.98 -14.86
N VAL A 704 -9.69 -44.63 -13.74
CA VAL A 704 -8.72 -44.14 -12.75
C VAL A 704 -7.61 -45.16 -12.55
N GLN A 705 -6.40 -44.69 -12.26
CA GLN A 705 -5.24 -45.52 -11.93
C GLN A 705 -5.19 -45.84 -10.45
N LEU A 706 -4.70 -47.04 -10.13
CA LEU A 706 -4.74 -47.63 -8.81
C LEU A 706 -3.35 -47.95 -8.27
N ARG A 707 -3.19 -47.77 -6.96
CA ARG A 707 -2.12 -48.37 -6.17
C ARG A 707 -2.73 -49.29 -5.12
N TRP A 708 -2.43 -50.59 -5.20
CA TRP A 708 -2.90 -51.59 -4.24
C TRP A 708 -2.41 -51.28 -2.81
N LEU A 709 -3.26 -51.55 -1.82
CA LEU A 709 -2.92 -51.41 -0.39
C LEU A 709 -2.85 -52.79 0.26
N ASP A 710 -1.67 -53.17 0.74
CA ASP A 710 -1.44 -54.46 1.43
C ASP A 710 -1.86 -54.40 2.91
N GLN A 711 -3.11 -53.97 3.17
CA GLN A 711 -3.66 -53.78 4.52
C GLN A 711 -4.81 -54.76 4.79
N ILE A 712 -4.54 -56.06 4.66
CA ILE A 712 -5.53 -57.14 4.81
C ILE A 712 -6.27 -57.06 6.17
N GLN A 713 -5.59 -56.58 7.20
CA GLN A 713 -6.15 -56.40 8.55
C GLN A 713 -7.34 -55.44 8.62
N TRP A 714 -7.41 -54.41 7.76
CA TRP A 714 -8.52 -53.45 7.75
C TRP A 714 -9.81 -54.05 7.21
N LEU A 715 -9.69 -55.02 6.30
CA LEU A 715 -10.79 -55.72 5.65
C LEU A 715 -11.30 -56.91 6.47
N ARG A 716 -10.78 -57.12 7.68
CA ARG A 716 -11.22 -58.22 8.56
C ARG A 716 -12.69 -58.02 8.92
N GLY A 717 -13.52 -59.02 8.59
CA GLY A 717 -14.98 -58.98 8.80
C GLY A 717 -15.79 -58.43 7.62
N PHE A 718 -15.13 -57.97 6.55
CA PHE A 718 -15.81 -57.49 5.36
C PHE A 718 -16.14 -58.68 4.46
N SER A 719 -17.33 -58.67 3.85
CA SER A 719 -17.73 -59.61 2.81
C SER A 719 -18.31 -58.85 1.61
N PRO A 720 -18.19 -59.38 0.39
CA PRO A 720 -18.81 -58.77 -0.79
C PRO A 720 -20.31 -58.55 -0.62
N SER A 721 -21.02 -59.45 0.07
CA SER A 721 -22.47 -59.31 0.32
C SER A 721 -22.80 -58.11 1.21
N LYS A 722 -22.04 -57.88 2.29
CA LYS A 722 -22.26 -56.72 3.18
C LYS A 722 -21.89 -55.40 2.50
N ILE A 723 -20.84 -55.40 1.68
CA ILE A 723 -20.47 -54.22 0.87
C ILE A 723 -21.56 -53.92 -0.17
N GLU A 724 -22.14 -54.95 -0.77
CA GLU A 724 -23.25 -54.84 -1.71
C GLU A 724 -24.54 -54.33 -1.06
N GLU A 725 -24.88 -54.82 0.13
CA GLU A 725 -25.98 -54.30 0.95
C GLU A 725 -25.74 -52.82 1.31
N CYS A 726 -24.52 -52.46 1.68
CA CYS A 726 -24.13 -51.07 1.94
C CYS A 726 -24.33 -50.20 0.68
N ALA A 727 -23.94 -50.67 -0.50
CA ALA A 727 -24.11 -49.94 -1.75
C ALA A 727 -25.60 -49.80 -2.14
N THR A 728 -26.39 -50.87 -2.00
CA THR A 728 -27.83 -50.86 -2.36
C THR A 728 -28.69 -50.10 -1.36
N SER A 729 -28.26 -49.97 -0.10
CA SER A 729 -28.94 -49.13 0.91
C SER A 729 -28.99 -47.64 0.52
N GLN A 730 -28.15 -47.20 -0.41
CA GLN A 730 -28.15 -45.84 -0.96
C GLN A 730 -29.18 -45.63 -2.08
N GLY A 731 -30.06 -46.61 -2.34
CA GLY A 731 -31.08 -46.54 -3.39
C GLY A 731 -30.53 -46.69 -4.81
N LEU A 732 -29.29 -47.17 -4.95
CA LEU A 732 -28.60 -47.37 -6.22
C LEU A 732 -28.94 -48.75 -6.83
N LEU A 733 -28.93 -48.82 -8.16
CA LEU A 733 -29.13 -50.07 -8.89
C LEU A 733 -27.99 -51.06 -8.60
N TYR A 734 -28.30 -52.36 -8.70
CA TYR A 734 -27.30 -53.41 -8.56
C TYR A 734 -26.09 -53.18 -9.48
N GLY A 735 -24.89 -53.18 -8.90
CA GLY A 735 -23.63 -52.96 -9.61
C GLY A 735 -23.39 -51.52 -10.09
N ALA A 736 -24.19 -50.54 -9.62
CA ALA A 736 -23.89 -49.13 -9.81
C ALA A 736 -22.74 -48.69 -8.89
N PRO A 737 -21.88 -47.77 -9.34
CA PRO A 737 -20.82 -47.21 -8.50
C PRO A 737 -21.44 -46.40 -7.35
N ALA A 738 -20.95 -46.61 -6.13
CA ALA A 738 -21.43 -45.92 -4.95
C ALA A 738 -20.27 -45.23 -4.21
N ARG A 739 -20.52 -44.04 -3.67
CA ARG A 739 -19.58 -43.34 -2.79
C ARG A 739 -20.08 -43.43 -1.36
N THR A 740 -19.18 -43.65 -0.42
CA THR A 740 -19.51 -43.66 1.01
C THR A 740 -18.29 -43.24 1.83
N SER A 741 -18.42 -43.21 3.16
CA SER A 741 -17.30 -43.02 4.07
C SER A 741 -16.82 -44.35 4.66
N TRP A 742 -15.56 -44.40 5.08
CA TRP A 742 -14.96 -45.61 5.67
C TRP A 742 -15.73 -46.09 6.91
N GLY A 743 -16.16 -45.18 7.78
CA GLY A 743 -16.91 -45.48 9.00
C GLY A 743 -18.28 -46.08 8.73
N VAL A 744 -18.96 -45.64 7.66
CA VAL A 744 -20.24 -46.23 7.23
C VAL A 744 -20.02 -47.68 6.78
N ILE A 745 -19.00 -47.95 5.96
CA ILE A 745 -18.70 -49.33 5.53
C ILE A 745 -18.30 -50.20 6.71
N GLU A 746 -17.45 -49.67 7.59
CA GLU A 746 -16.99 -50.40 8.77
C GLU A 746 -18.16 -50.78 9.69
N SER A 747 -19.10 -49.86 9.92
CA SER A 747 -20.31 -50.13 10.69
C SER A 747 -21.20 -51.18 10.01
N ALA A 748 -21.42 -51.08 8.69
CA ALA A 748 -22.23 -52.02 7.94
C ALA A 748 -21.60 -53.43 7.87
N CYS A 749 -20.27 -53.50 7.76
CA CYS A 749 -19.57 -54.77 7.61
C CYS A 749 -19.29 -55.47 8.94
N ARG A 750 -19.07 -54.72 10.04
CA ARG A 750 -18.68 -55.28 11.35
C ARG A 750 -19.82 -55.48 12.33
N VAL A 751 -21.02 -54.92 12.08
CA VAL A 751 -22.22 -55.32 12.80
C VAL A 751 -22.73 -56.63 12.18
N GLY A 752 -22.59 -57.73 12.92
CA GLY A 752 -22.99 -59.08 12.52
C GLY A 752 -22.14 -60.13 13.19
#